data_AF-A0A0C2RRS3-F1
#
_entry.id   AF-A0A0C2RRS3-F1
#
_cell.length_a   1.000
_cell.length_b   1.000
_cell.length_c   1.000
_cell.angle_alpha   90.00
_cell.angle_beta   90.00
_cell.angle_gamma   90.00
#
_symmetry.space_group_name_H-M   'P 1'
#
loop_
_entity.id
_entity.type
_entity.pdbx_description
1 polymer ?
#
loop_
_entity_poly.entity_id
_entity_poly.type
_entity_poly.pdbx_seq_one_letter_code
_entity_poly.pdbx_strand_id
1 'polypeptide(L)'
;MKNRKWLSCLLAMVLLLSFIPVVQPIASVQAEDSTTYTSLIVHYQEDPETTQDWNLWVWADGAEGQVHNFTEEDAFGKIAKVDLDGSHERFGFIVRTDAWEKDGGDRWADVKAGVAEVWIKSGDETVYTEPPDGEYRDFPSFNEVDLTVHYYRYDNDYEGWDLWVWPGDGDGQAVEYTSEDDYGKTAEVTLTDEEAFDKIGLIVRKNEGDNDWADREFGDRIVRQIQDDGTAEIWLVQGEEGIYYDPNHIDRDPRILSAAIDGLNEITLTTNFPIDTSLEDTGISLSGGLDIESILPVKEGETLTTKVKITTKQEIDLTKTYKVITDVFGEATVQVGKVVRSEEFDEEYFYDGDDLGNTYTEEQTDFKVWAPTASEAKLVTYEAWDDTAGTETDMEKDEKGTWKASLTGDQDGLLYTYKVKIGDEWREAVDPYIRSTSVNGDKGAVIDLEETDPEGWDEEQGFEASPNPEDAIIYELHVRDLSIQPESGIEQKGKYLGVTELETTGPEGVRTGLNHIKDLGVSHVQFLPIYDYRTVDETNLDTPQFNWGYDPKNYNVPEGSYATDPYDPDVRVKELKQMIHSLHEENLGVVMDVVYNHMYAVNESNFNQLVPGYYFRYNEDGTLANGTGVGNDTASERNMMEKFIVDSVSYWAEEYNMNGFRFDLMGIHDTDTMNAVREALDEIDPSIIVLGEGWDLNTPLDPERKANQKNAEDMPRIAHFNDTLRDGAKGSVWEDADPGFINGKQGMEEIMKQSVAGGFDYADSTATYRDPDQVVQYVEAHDNLTLWDKLEKTNPDASEMDKKAMHKLGSSIVLTSQGISFIHAGQEFMRTKGGDHNSYQSPDSVNQLDWERRAEFDEEVEYMKGLIDLRQRFEAFRLTDADEIEERLHFTKAPRNVVAYTLEEKKNRNLFVIHNANKGAKVVKLPGKGPWKVLVDSDNAGTKILNIRHGNSMKVKGLSSMVLLKDGKLK
;
A
#
# COMPACT_ATOMS: atom_id res chain seq x y z
N MET A 1 -36.10 -4.75 75.30
CA MET A 1 -37.52 -4.91 75.71
C MET A 1 -38.16 -3.54 75.85
N LYS A 2 -39.28 -3.36 75.13
CA LYS A 2 -40.44 -2.54 75.47
C LYS A 2 -40.22 -1.03 75.60
N ASN A 3 -40.59 -0.26 74.59
CA ASN A 3 -41.97 0.10 74.19
C ASN A 3 -42.61 1.20 75.04
N ARG A 4 -43.23 2.12 74.29
CA ARG A 4 -44.28 3.08 74.64
C ARG A 4 -43.86 4.47 75.11
N LYS A 5 -43.27 5.26 74.20
CA LYS A 5 -43.46 6.73 74.11
C LYS A 5 -43.32 7.29 72.67
N TRP A 6 -43.79 6.56 71.66
CA TRP A 6 -43.62 6.96 70.24
C TRP A 6 -44.92 6.86 69.43
N LEU A 7 -46.05 7.33 69.98
CA LEU A 7 -47.33 7.33 69.24
C LEU A 7 -48.19 8.59 69.44
N SER A 8 -47.62 9.71 69.92
CA SER A 8 -48.42 10.93 70.15
C SER A 8 -47.70 12.24 69.79
N CYS A 9 -46.48 12.18 69.23
CA CYS A 9 -45.81 13.33 68.62
C CYS A 9 -45.79 13.26 67.07
N LEU A 10 -46.36 12.22 66.48
CA LEU A 10 -46.32 11.98 65.02
C LEU A 10 -47.57 12.48 64.26
N LEU A 11 -48.53 13.13 64.94
CA LEU A 11 -49.79 13.57 64.33
C LEU A 11 -49.98 15.11 64.27
N ALA A 12 -49.00 15.90 64.70
CA ALA A 12 -49.08 17.37 64.71
C ALA A 12 -48.02 18.08 63.83
N MET A 13 -47.21 17.32 63.07
CA MET A 13 -46.26 17.83 62.07
C MET A 13 -46.63 17.40 60.64
N VAL A 14 -47.92 17.18 60.37
CA VAL A 14 -48.43 16.77 59.04
C VAL A 14 -49.34 17.84 58.40
N LEU A 15 -49.45 19.05 58.96
CA LEU A 15 -50.41 20.05 58.46
C LEU A 15 -49.87 21.48 58.30
N LEU A 16 -48.55 21.69 58.18
CA LEU A 16 -47.98 23.04 58.05
C LEU A 16 -46.71 23.14 57.18
N LEU A 17 -46.64 22.39 56.08
CA LEU A 17 -45.70 22.62 54.98
C LEU A 17 -46.37 22.22 53.66
N SER A 18 -47.19 23.13 53.12
CA SER A 18 -47.77 23.01 51.78
C SER A 18 -47.57 24.34 51.07
N PHE A 19 -46.40 24.51 50.45
CA PHE A 19 -46.09 25.30 49.25
C PHE A 19 -44.57 25.35 49.06
N ILE A 20 -44.03 24.28 48.49
CA ILE A 20 -42.74 24.26 47.77
C ILE A 20 -43.03 23.44 46.50
N PRO A 21 -42.77 23.96 45.28
CA PRO A 21 -42.94 23.17 44.08
C PRO A 21 -41.88 22.06 44.09
N VAL A 22 -42.32 20.82 44.28
CA VAL A 22 -41.51 19.65 44.00
C VAL A 22 -41.50 19.51 42.48
N VAL A 23 -40.36 19.81 41.86
CA VAL A 23 -40.03 19.31 40.52
C VAL A 23 -39.95 17.79 40.68
N GLN A 24 -41.03 17.09 40.33
CA GLN A 24 -40.91 15.66 40.05
C GLN A 24 -40.15 15.54 38.72
N PRO A 25 -39.23 14.57 38.59
CA PRO A 25 -38.73 14.20 37.28
C PRO A 25 -39.96 13.81 36.48
N ILE A 26 -40.16 14.48 35.35
CA ILE A 26 -41.03 13.95 34.31
C ILE A 26 -40.51 12.54 34.08
N ALA A 27 -41.35 11.54 34.34
CA ALA A 27 -41.06 10.19 33.92
C ALA A 27 -40.74 10.31 32.43
N SER A 28 -39.50 10.00 32.05
CA SER A 28 -39.14 9.76 30.67
C SER A 28 -40.21 8.80 30.16
N VAL A 29 -41.07 9.29 29.28
CA VAL A 29 -41.71 8.40 28.33
C VAL A 29 -40.53 7.71 27.70
N GLN A 30 -40.39 6.39 27.93
CA GLN A 30 -39.50 5.60 27.10
C GLN A 30 -39.94 5.90 25.68
N ALA A 31 -39.12 6.67 24.96
CA ALA A 31 -39.08 6.53 23.51
C ALA A 31 -38.92 5.03 23.27
N GLU A 32 -39.78 4.45 22.44
CA GLU A 32 -39.44 3.16 21.87
C GLU A 32 -38.02 3.30 21.29
N ASP A 33 -37.14 2.35 21.61
CA ASP A 33 -35.81 2.26 21.03
C ASP A 33 -35.97 2.06 19.51
N SER A 34 -36.14 3.17 18.79
CA SER A 34 -35.97 3.27 17.35
C SER A 34 -34.47 3.37 17.14
N THR A 35 -33.82 2.24 16.90
CA THR A 35 -32.44 2.21 16.43
C THR A 35 -32.47 2.61 14.96
N THR A 36 -31.93 3.80 14.64
CA THR A 36 -31.71 4.19 13.24
C THR A 36 -30.87 3.12 12.55
N TYR A 37 -31.25 2.70 11.35
CA TYR A 37 -30.50 1.74 10.55
C TYR A 37 -30.56 2.11 9.07
N THR A 38 -29.65 1.55 8.29
CA THR A 38 -29.58 1.72 6.84
C THR A 38 -29.62 0.35 6.18
N SER A 39 -30.32 0.21 5.06
CA SER A 39 -30.49 -1.07 4.37
C SER A 39 -29.70 -1.14 3.06
N LEU A 40 -29.08 -2.28 2.79
CA LEU A 40 -28.53 -2.67 1.49
C LEU A 40 -29.39 -3.80 0.89
N ILE A 41 -29.80 -3.64 -0.35
CA ILE A 41 -30.53 -4.62 -1.15
C ILE A 41 -29.69 -4.93 -2.39
N VAL A 42 -29.14 -6.14 -2.47
CA VAL A 42 -28.34 -6.59 -3.62
C VAL A 42 -29.12 -7.63 -4.42
N HIS A 43 -29.38 -7.31 -5.68
CA HIS A 43 -29.93 -8.21 -6.69
C HIS A 43 -28.79 -8.81 -7.51
N TYR A 44 -28.64 -10.14 -7.47
CA TYR A 44 -27.53 -10.86 -8.08
C TYR A 44 -28.01 -11.86 -9.12
N GLN A 45 -27.66 -11.60 -10.38
CA GLN A 45 -27.86 -12.52 -11.49
C GLN A 45 -26.65 -13.47 -11.59
N GLU A 46 -26.82 -14.64 -11.00
CA GLU A 46 -25.84 -15.73 -10.98
C GLU A 46 -25.62 -16.34 -12.37
N ASP A 47 -24.38 -16.74 -12.70
CA ASP A 47 -24.09 -17.52 -13.90
C ASP A 47 -24.73 -18.92 -13.76
N PRO A 48 -25.64 -19.34 -14.66
CA PRO A 48 -26.31 -20.65 -14.57
C PRO A 48 -25.35 -21.85 -14.67
N GLU A 49 -24.10 -21.69 -15.09
CA GLU A 49 -23.08 -22.74 -15.14
C GLU A 49 -22.22 -22.82 -13.86
N THR A 50 -22.39 -21.90 -12.90
CA THR A 50 -21.65 -21.88 -11.64
C THR A 50 -22.11 -23.00 -10.68
N THR A 51 -21.20 -23.52 -9.86
CA THR A 51 -21.51 -24.51 -8.81
C THR A 51 -21.16 -24.02 -7.40
N GLN A 52 -20.69 -22.78 -7.32
CA GLN A 52 -20.26 -22.09 -6.12
C GLN A 52 -21.48 -21.69 -5.28
N ASP A 53 -21.33 -21.74 -3.95
CA ASP A 53 -22.36 -21.31 -3.00
C ASP A 53 -22.05 -19.86 -2.59
N TRP A 54 -22.51 -18.92 -3.41
CA TRP A 54 -22.23 -17.50 -3.22
C TRP A 54 -23.01 -16.92 -2.03
N ASN A 55 -22.31 -16.15 -1.20
CA ASN A 55 -22.84 -15.27 -0.18
C ASN A 55 -22.29 -13.84 -0.36
N LEU A 56 -22.67 -12.94 0.53
CA LEU A 56 -22.37 -11.52 0.47
C LEU A 56 -21.54 -11.12 1.70
N TRP A 57 -20.38 -10.52 1.49
CA TRP A 57 -19.62 -9.84 2.53
C TRP A 57 -19.95 -8.35 2.47
N VAL A 58 -20.48 -7.74 3.53
CA VAL A 58 -20.91 -6.34 3.56
C VAL A 58 -20.24 -5.59 4.69
N TRP A 59 -19.80 -4.36 4.44
CA TRP A 59 -19.28 -3.46 5.45
C TRP A 59 -19.80 -2.03 5.24
N ALA A 60 -19.95 -1.29 6.34
CA ALA A 60 -20.14 0.15 6.31
C ALA A 60 -18.78 0.86 6.21
N ASP A 61 -18.79 2.14 5.81
CA ASP A 61 -17.56 2.92 5.72
C ASP A 61 -16.83 2.99 7.09
N GLY A 62 -15.54 2.64 7.10
CA GLY A 62 -14.73 2.54 8.33
C GLY A 62 -15.09 1.41 9.30
N ALA A 63 -15.94 0.44 8.93
CA ALA A 63 -16.33 -0.69 9.78
C ALA A 63 -15.80 -2.06 9.28
N GLU A 64 -15.72 -3.04 10.19
CA GLU A 64 -15.46 -4.44 9.82
C GLU A 64 -16.66 -5.06 9.11
N GLY A 65 -16.38 -5.91 8.11
CA GLY A 65 -17.44 -6.57 7.34
C GLY A 65 -18.07 -7.80 8.00
N GLN A 66 -19.23 -8.18 7.49
CA GLN A 66 -20.02 -9.33 7.96
C GLN A 66 -20.57 -10.15 6.80
N VAL A 67 -20.82 -11.44 7.06
CA VAL A 67 -21.39 -12.38 6.07
C VAL A 67 -22.92 -12.30 6.09
N HIS A 68 -23.51 -12.17 4.92
CA HIS A 68 -24.95 -12.22 4.68
C HIS A 68 -25.25 -13.19 3.54
N ASN A 69 -26.39 -13.87 3.60
CA ASN A 69 -26.81 -14.81 2.57
C ASN A 69 -27.86 -14.18 1.65
N PHE A 70 -27.93 -14.65 0.42
CA PHE A 70 -29.10 -14.40 -0.42
C PHE A 70 -30.31 -15.17 0.13
N THR A 71 -31.39 -14.47 0.44
CA THR A 71 -32.56 -15.02 1.15
C THR A 71 -33.84 -15.00 0.31
N GLU A 72 -33.87 -14.21 -0.75
CA GLU A 72 -35.03 -14.07 -1.65
C GLU A 72 -34.59 -14.21 -3.12
N GLU A 73 -35.56 -14.22 -4.05
CA GLU A 73 -35.31 -14.31 -5.49
C GLU A 73 -36.42 -13.58 -6.25
N ASP A 74 -36.07 -12.86 -7.31
CA ASP A 74 -37.00 -12.22 -8.24
C ASP A 74 -36.72 -12.62 -9.71
N ALA A 75 -37.27 -11.88 -10.68
CA ALA A 75 -37.08 -12.18 -12.09
C ALA A 75 -35.66 -11.89 -12.61
N PHE A 76 -34.86 -11.11 -11.88
CA PHE A 76 -33.48 -10.80 -12.20
C PHE A 76 -32.51 -11.82 -11.61
N GLY A 77 -32.72 -12.22 -10.35
CA GLY A 77 -31.92 -13.24 -9.69
C GLY A 77 -32.11 -13.30 -8.18
N LYS A 78 -31.05 -13.71 -7.47
CA LYS A 78 -31.03 -13.86 -6.01
C LYS A 78 -30.98 -12.49 -5.33
N ILE A 79 -31.60 -12.35 -4.16
CA ILE A 79 -31.65 -11.09 -3.40
C ILE A 79 -31.10 -11.29 -2.00
N ALA A 80 -30.19 -10.40 -1.59
CA ALA A 80 -29.75 -10.25 -0.20
C ALA A 80 -30.24 -8.89 0.33
N LYS A 81 -30.86 -8.89 1.51
CA LYS A 81 -31.23 -7.68 2.26
C LYS A 81 -30.45 -7.63 3.55
N VAL A 82 -29.78 -6.52 3.80
CA VAL A 82 -28.87 -6.33 4.92
C VAL A 82 -29.18 -5.02 5.61
N ASP A 83 -29.62 -5.09 6.86
CA ASP A 83 -29.80 -3.92 7.71
C ASP A 83 -28.58 -3.77 8.61
N LEU A 84 -27.98 -2.59 8.61
CA LEU A 84 -26.86 -2.24 9.49
C LEU A 84 -27.26 -1.07 10.37
N ASP A 85 -27.02 -1.21 11.67
CA ASP A 85 -27.29 -0.17 12.66
C ASP A 85 -26.54 1.12 12.29
N GLY A 86 -27.21 2.27 12.42
CA GLY A 86 -26.69 3.60 12.10
C GLY A 86 -27.15 4.14 10.74
N SER A 87 -26.88 5.43 10.53
CA SER A 87 -27.06 6.11 9.24
C SER A 87 -25.75 6.10 8.47
N HIS A 88 -25.75 5.47 7.30
CA HIS A 88 -24.57 5.26 6.45
C HIS A 88 -24.80 5.91 5.08
N GLU A 89 -23.78 6.59 4.53
CA GLU A 89 -23.88 7.20 3.19
C GLU A 89 -23.63 6.16 2.07
N ARG A 90 -22.90 5.08 2.37
CA ARG A 90 -22.54 4.02 1.42
C ARG A 90 -22.25 2.70 2.12
N PHE A 91 -22.35 1.61 1.36
CA PHE A 91 -21.90 0.28 1.77
C PHE A 91 -20.86 -0.25 0.80
N GLY A 92 -19.85 -0.93 1.35
CA GLY A 92 -19.00 -1.81 0.58
C GLY A 92 -19.54 -3.24 0.61
N PHE A 93 -19.46 -3.95 -0.51
CA PHE A 93 -19.87 -5.35 -0.56
C PHE A 93 -19.07 -6.19 -1.58
N ILE A 94 -18.98 -7.49 -1.32
CA ILE A 94 -18.35 -8.49 -2.20
C ILE A 94 -19.24 -9.72 -2.28
N VAL A 95 -19.49 -10.23 -3.50
CA VAL A 95 -20.04 -11.57 -3.68
C VAL A 95 -18.91 -12.59 -3.60
N ARG A 96 -18.98 -13.48 -2.61
CA ARG A 96 -17.89 -14.43 -2.33
C ARG A 96 -18.39 -15.76 -1.77
N THR A 97 -17.55 -16.78 -1.74
CA THR A 97 -17.83 -18.05 -1.05
C THR A 97 -17.23 -18.06 0.36
N ASP A 98 -17.59 -19.01 1.22
CA ASP A 98 -16.93 -19.19 2.54
C ASP A 98 -15.44 -19.52 2.46
N ALA A 99 -14.95 -19.94 1.29
CA ALA A 99 -13.53 -20.14 0.99
C ALA A 99 -12.85 -18.87 0.40
N TRP A 100 -13.54 -17.73 0.39
CA TRP A 100 -13.07 -16.44 -0.14
C TRP A 100 -12.77 -16.40 -1.65
N GLU A 101 -13.30 -17.35 -2.43
CA GLU A 101 -13.42 -17.16 -3.87
C GLU A 101 -14.36 -15.96 -4.11
N LYS A 102 -13.97 -15.01 -4.97
CA LYS A 102 -14.76 -13.80 -5.26
C LYS A 102 -15.38 -13.88 -6.65
N ASP A 103 -16.60 -13.37 -6.79
CA ASP A 103 -17.22 -13.06 -8.08
C ASP A 103 -17.10 -11.54 -8.34
N GLY A 104 -15.98 -11.14 -8.97
CA GLY A 104 -15.57 -9.76 -9.17
C GLY A 104 -14.82 -9.15 -7.98
N GLY A 105 -14.58 -7.85 -8.03
CA GLY A 105 -13.87 -7.10 -6.99
C GLY A 105 -14.77 -6.54 -5.89
N ASP A 106 -14.17 -5.67 -5.08
CA ASP A 106 -14.86 -4.89 -4.06
C ASP A 106 -15.78 -3.86 -4.72
N ARG A 107 -17.05 -3.86 -4.33
CA ARG A 107 -18.09 -3.01 -4.92
C ARG A 107 -18.64 -2.06 -3.87
N TRP A 108 -19.20 -0.95 -4.33
CA TRP A 108 -19.78 0.07 -3.46
C TRP A 108 -21.20 0.41 -3.92
N ALA A 109 -22.08 0.64 -2.95
CA ALA A 109 -23.46 1.06 -3.17
C ALA A 109 -23.75 2.31 -2.34
N ASP A 110 -24.12 3.39 -3.01
CA ASP A 110 -24.52 4.65 -2.36
C ASP A 110 -25.94 4.54 -1.82
N VAL A 111 -26.14 5.07 -0.61
CA VAL A 111 -27.42 5.03 0.09
C VAL A 111 -28.27 6.23 -0.33
N LYS A 112 -29.54 5.99 -0.66
CA LYS A 112 -30.54 7.03 -0.92
C LYS A 112 -31.77 6.78 -0.07
N ALA A 113 -32.18 7.78 0.71
CA ALA A 113 -33.30 7.67 1.65
C ALA A 113 -33.19 6.44 2.58
N GLY A 114 -31.98 6.21 3.11
CA GLY A 114 -31.65 5.10 4.00
C GLY A 114 -31.61 3.71 3.36
N VAL A 115 -31.73 3.62 2.02
CA VAL A 115 -31.65 2.35 1.28
C VAL A 115 -30.65 2.46 0.13
N ALA A 116 -29.73 1.51 0.04
CA ALA A 116 -28.94 1.25 -1.16
C ALA A 116 -29.53 0.02 -1.87
N GLU A 117 -30.17 0.20 -3.03
CA GLU A 117 -30.66 -0.92 -3.85
C GLU A 117 -29.85 -1.01 -5.15
N VAL A 118 -29.22 -2.16 -5.40
CA VAL A 118 -28.30 -2.36 -6.53
C VAL A 118 -28.47 -3.70 -7.23
N TRP A 119 -28.11 -3.74 -8.51
CA TRP A 119 -28.12 -4.92 -9.37
C TRP A 119 -26.70 -5.24 -9.84
N ILE A 120 -26.34 -6.51 -9.80
CA ILE A 120 -25.05 -7.01 -10.27
C ILE A 120 -25.22 -8.32 -11.05
N LYS A 121 -24.33 -8.55 -12.02
CA LYS A 121 -24.28 -9.76 -12.83
C LYS A 121 -22.99 -10.51 -12.55
N SER A 122 -23.04 -11.84 -12.57
CA SER A 122 -21.84 -12.66 -12.39
C SER A 122 -20.77 -12.34 -13.43
N GLY A 123 -19.53 -12.14 -12.98
CA GLY A 123 -18.39 -11.74 -13.80
C GLY A 123 -18.40 -10.28 -14.28
N ASP A 124 -19.41 -9.47 -13.93
CA ASP A 124 -19.49 -8.04 -14.23
C ASP A 124 -19.03 -7.22 -13.01
N GLU A 125 -18.11 -6.28 -13.23
CA GLU A 125 -17.63 -5.35 -12.20
C GLU A 125 -18.57 -4.15 -12.00
N THR A 126 -19.53 -3.95 -12.91
CA THR A 126 -20.47 -2.83 -12.86
C THR A 126 -21.54 -3.04 -11.77
N VAL A 127 -21.70 -2.03 -10.91
CA VAL A 127 -22.83 -1.92 -9.99
C VAL A 127 -23.90 -1.06 -10.64
N TYR A 128 -25.05 -1.65 -10.96
CA TYR A 128 -26.18 -0.91 -11.53
C TYR A 128 -27.10 -0.43 -10.42
N THR A 129 -27.53 0.83 -10.46
CA THR A 129 -28.50 1.42 -9.51
C THR A 129 -29.95 1.29 -9.96
N GLU A 130 -30.17 0.66 -11.11
CA GLU A 130 -31.48 0.31 -11.68
C GLU A 130 -31.36 -1.04 -12.42
N PRO A 131 -32.46 -1.78 -12.60
CA PRO A 131 -32.47 -3.03 -13.37
C PRO A 131 -31.85 -2.88 -14.78
N PRO A 132 -30.70 -3.50 -15.07
CA PRO A 132 -29.99 -3.29 -16.34
C PRO A 132 -30.69 -3.92 -17.54
N ASP A 133 -31.56 -4.90 -17.32
CA ASP A 133 -32.31 -5.60 -18.38
C ASP A 133 -33.77 -5.10 -18.51
N GLY A 134 -34.05 -3.93 -17.95
CA GLY A 134 -35.37 -3.29 -17.91
C GLY A 134 -36.15 -3.63 -16.63
N GLU A 135 -37.11 -2.77 -16.29
CA GLU A 135 -37.93 -2.95 -15.10
C GLU A 135 -38.78 -4.23 -15.22
N TYR A 136 -38.65 -5.09 -14.22
CA TYR A 136 -39.33 -6.38 -14.16
C TYR A 136 -40.32 -6.45 -12.98
N ARG A 137 -40.39 -5.41 -12.15
CA ARG A 137 -41.37 -5.26 -11.08
C ARG A 137 -42.71 -4.80 -11.66
N ASP A 138 -43.77 -5.57 -11.41
CA ASP A 138 -45.14 -5.15 -11.71
C ASP A 138 -45.63 -4.25 -10.56
N PHE A 139 -45.74 -2.94 -10.81
CA PHE A 139 -46.33 -2.02 -9.84
C PHE A 139 -47.86 -2.08 -9.91
N PRO A 140 -48.57 -2.26 -8.78
CA PRO A 140 -50.02 -2.22 -8.78
C PRO A 140 -50.52 -0.82 -9.17
N SER A 141 -51.62 -0.77 -9.92
CA SER A 141 -52.25 0.49 -10.35
C SER A 141 -53.63 0.68 -9.71
N PHE A 142 -53.92 1.93 -9.37
CA PHE A 142 -55.08 2.32 -8.57
C PHE A 142 -55.79 3.49 -9.24
N ASN A 143 -57.12 3.56 -9.08
CA ASN A 143 -57.89 4.75 -9.49
C ASN A 143 -58.02 5.76 -8.34
N GLU A 144 -57.71 5.34 -7.11
CA GLU A 144 -57.80 6.12 -5.89
C GLU A 144 -56.67 5.67 -4.95
N VAL A 145 -55.88 6.62 -4.44
CA VAL A 145 -54.81 6.37 -3.47
C VAL A 145 -54.90 7.38 -2.32
N ASP A 146 -54.87 6.89 -1.09
CA ASP A 146 -54.75 7.72 0.11
C ASP A 146 -53.27 7.90 0.46
N LEU A 147 -52.76 9.13 0.35
CA LEU A 147 -51.38 9.49 0.66
C LEU A 147 -51.30 10.23 1.99
N THR A 148 -50.46 9.71 2.89
CA THR A 148 -50.03 10.38 4.12
C THR A 148 -48.57 10.82 3.97
N VAL A 149 -48.32 12.11 4.15
CA VAL A 149 -46.98 12.71 4.07
C VAL A 149 -46.60 13.27 5.42
N HIS A 150 -45.46 12.81 5.93
CA HIS A 150 -44.80 13.31 7.14
C HIS A 150 -43.62 14.17 6.73
N TYR A 151 -43.54 15.42 7.19
CA TYR A 151 -42.45 16.33 6.81
C TYR A 151 -41.72 16.87 8.04
N TYR A 152 -40.46 16.49 8.16
CA TYR A 152 -39.55 16.96 9.20
C TYR A 152 -38.71 18.10 8.69
N ARG A 153 -38.71 19.21 9.44
CA ARG A 153 -37.79 20.33 9.25
C ARG A 153 -36.98 20.52 10.50
N TYR A 154 -35.66 20.44 10.38
CA TYR A 154 -34.76 20.58 11.52
C TYR A 154 -34.82 22.01 12.10
N ASP A 155 -35.19 23.00 11.28
CA ASP A 155 -35.36 24.40 11.70
C ASP A 155 -36.73 24.71 12.34
N ASN A 156 -37.68 23.77 12.31
CA ASN A 156 -39.07 23.93 12.70
C ASN A 156 -39.84 25.08 11.99
N ASP A 157 -39.33 25.63 10.89
CA ASP A 157 -39.97 26.71 10.13
C ASP A 157 -40.81 26.19 8.96
N TYR A 158 -42.09 25.93 9.24
CA TYR A 158 -43.06 25.50 8.22
C TYR A 158 -43.83 26.67 7.59
N GLU A 159 -43.45 27.94 7.85
CA GLU A 159 -44.23 29.08 7.39
C GLU A 159 -44.25 29.17 5.85
N GLY A 160 -45.45 29.11 5.27
CA GLY A 160 -45.67 29.15 3.83
C GLY A 160 -45.38 27.85 3.10
N TRP A 161 -44.86 26.81 3.76
CA TRP A 161 -44.59 25.53 3.11
C TRP A 161 -45.87 24.69 2.95
N ASP A 162 -46.13 24.25 1.72
CA ASP A 162 -47.21 23.32 1.35
C ASP A 162 -46.70 22.24 0.38
N LEU A 163 -47.59 21.34 -0.02
CA LEU A 163 -47.31 20.29 -1.00
C LEU A 163 -48.07 20.57 -2.30
N TRP A 164 -47.44 20.30 -3.44
CA TRP A 164 -48.11 20.15 -4.72
C TRP A 164 -48.04 18.68 -5.14
N VAL A 165 -49.18 18.01 -5.23
CA VAL A 165 -49.27 16.55 -5.47
C VAL A 165 -50.14 16.22 -6.68
N TRP A 166 -49.81 15.16 -7.42
CA TRP A 166 -50.59 14.70 -8.58
C TRP A 166 -50.52 13.17 -8.77
N PRO A 167 -51.62 12.53 -9.21
CA PRO A 167 -51.63 11.11 -9.56
C PRO A 167 -51.07 10.88 -10.97
N GLY A 168 -50.19 9.90 -11.16
CA GLY A 168 -49.71 9.50 -12.49
C GLY A 168 -49.17 10.66 -13.34
N ASP A 169 -49.81 10.90 -14.48
CA ASP A 169 -49.53 12.04 -15.38
C ASP A 169 -50.72 13.06 -15.38
N GLY A 170 -51.56 13.02 -14.35
CA GLY A 170 -52.74 13.85 -14.16
C GLY A 170 -52.46 15.27 -13.64
N ASP A 171 -53.53 16.03 -13.37
CA ASP A 171 -53.43 17.41 -12.87
C ASP A 171 -53.08 17.46 -11.37
N GLY A 172 -52.20 18.38 -10.98
CA GLY A 172 -51.80 18.56 -9.59
C GLY A 172 -52.71 19.46 -8.76
N GLN A 173 -52.65 19.28 -7.45
CA GLN A 173 -53.37 20.08 -6.45
C GLN A 173 -52.46 20.49 -5.29
N ALA A 174 -52.76 21.64 -4.70
CA ALA A 174 -52.12 22.11 -3.48
C ALA A 174 -52.70 21.38 -2.26
N VAL A 175 -51.84 20.93 -1.36
CA VAL A 175 -52.20 20.23 -0.12
C VAL A 175 -51.47 20.91 1.03
N GLU A 176 -52.24 21.48 1.95
CA GLU A 176 -51.71 22.09 3.17
C GLU A 176 -51.37 21.00 4.20
N TYR A 177 -50.36 21.27 5.04
CA TYR A 177 -50.15 20.48 6.24
C TYR A 177 -51.26 20.78 7.26
N THR A 178 -52.04 19.76 7.62
CA THR A 178 -53.26 19.92 8.43
C THR A 178 -53.11 19.43 9.86
N SER A 179 -52.07 18.64 10.15
CA SER A 179 -51.78 18.06 11.46
C SER A 179 -50.28 18.04 11.76
N GLU A 180 -49.93 17.55 12.95
CA GLU A 180 -48.57 17.42 13.44
C GLU A 180 -48.49 16.17 14.32
N ASP A 181 -47.42 15.41 14.18
CA ASP A 181 -47.07 14.27 15.02
C ASP A 181 -45.67 14.44 15.63
N ASP A 182 -45.07 13.37 16.14
CA ASP A 182 -43.73 13.39 16.73
C ASP A 182 -42.60 13.38 15.68
N TYR A 183 -42.94 13.25 14.38
CA TYR A 183 -42.02 13.39 13.27
C TYR A 183 -42.01 14.82 12.72
N GLY A 184 -43.16 15.46 12.59
CA GLY A 184 -43.26 16.83 12.12
C GLY A 184 -44.66 17.19 11.65
N LYS A 185 -44.75 18.04 10.62
CA LYS A 185 -46.04 18.39 10.01
C LYS A 185 -46.54 17.27 9.11
N THR A 186 -47.83 17.00 9.17
CA THR A 186 -48.45 15.92 8.41
C THR A 186 -49.55 16.42 7.48
N ALA A 187 -49.65 15.80 6.31
CA ALA A 187 -50.65 16.06 5.29
C ALA A 187 -51.28 14.75 4.83
N GLU A 188 -52.61 14.72 4.77
CA GLU A 188 -53.38 13.59 4.25
C GLU A 188 -54.14 14.06 3.00
N VAL A 189 -54.04 13.30 1.91
CA VAL A 189 -54.72 13.61 0.65
C VAL A 189 -55.16 12.34 -0.06
N THR A 190 -56.42 12.30 -0.48
CA THR A 190 -56.93 11.28 -1.41
C THR A 190 -56.76 11.77 -2.84
N LEU A 191 -56.00 11.02 -3.64
CA LEU A 191 -55.75 11.28 -5.06
C LEU A 191 -56.61 10.34 -5.91
N THR A 192 -57.32 10.90 -6.88
CA THR A 192 -58.19 10.13 -7.79
C THR A 192 -57.93 10.53 -9.24
N ASP A 193 -57.90 9.56 -10.15
CA ASP A 193 -57.82 9.79 -11.60
C ASP A 193 -58.81 8.86 -12.35
N GLU A 194 -59.20 9.25 -13.57
CA GLU A 194 -60.03 8.42 -14.46
C GLU A 194 -59.25 7.23 -15.02
N GLU A 195 -57.93 7.36 -15.20
CA GLU A 195 -57.03 6.27 -15.58
C GLU A 195 -56.27 5.75 -14.35
N ALA A 196 -56.13 4.42 -14.24
CA ALA A 196 -55.39 3.83 -13.13
C ALA A 196 -53.91 4.24 -13.19
N PHE A 197 -53.36 4.69 -12.07
CA PHE A 197 -51.98 5.16 -11.94
C PHE A 197 -51.20 4.32 -10.92
N ASP A 198 -49.88 4.22 -11.12
CA ASP A 198 -48.95 3.39 -10.34
C ASP A 198 -47.90 4.23 -9.59
N LYS A 199 -48.01 5.56 -9.68
CA LYS A 199 -47.07 6.52 -9.11
C LYS A 199 -47.78 7.80 -8.70
N ILE A 200 -47.26 8.47 -7.68
CA ILE A 200 -47.70 9.82 -7.27
C ILE A 200 -46.52 10.76 -7.39
N GLY A 201 -46.71 11.90 -8.05
CA GLY A 201 -45.74 12.98 -8.04
C GLY A 201 -46.01 13.99 -6.94
N LEU A 202 -44.95 14.52 -6.32
CA LEU A 202 -45.04 15.56 -5.31
C LEU A 202 -43.88 16.56 -5.35
N ILE A 203 -44.16 17.79 -4.93
CA ILE A 203 -43.18 18.86 -4.70
C ILE A 203 -43.48 19.52 -3.35
N VAL A 204 -42.46 19.75 -2.53
CA VAL A 204 -42.54 20.66 -1.37
C VAL A 204 -42.18 22.05 -1.87
N ARG A 205 -43.09 23.01 -1.69
CA ARG A 205 -42.94 24.38 -2.19
C ARG A 205 -43.36 25.39 -1.14
N LYS A 206 -42.89 26.62 -1.32
CA LYS A 206 -43.24 27.75 -0.47
C LYS A 206 -44.21 28.69 -1.19
N ASN A 207 -45.33 28.94 -0.56
CA ASN A 207 -46.37 29.88 -0.97
C ASN A 207 -46.23 31.20 -0.18
N GLU A 208 -45.98 32.30 -0.90
CA GLU A 208 -45.96 33.65 -0.33
C GLU A 208 -47.02 34.55 -0.99
N GLY A 209 -48.27 34.42 -0.53
CA GLY A 209 -49.35 35.33 -0.86
C GLY A 209 -49.81 35.25 -2.32
N ASP A 210 -49.31 36.15 -3.18
CA ASP A 210 -49.62 36.16 -4.62
C ASP A 210 -48.61 35.31 -5.44
N ASN A 211 -47.60 34.72 -4.80
CA ASN A 211 -46.61 33.85 -5.41
C ASN A 211 -46.63 32.44 -4.79
N ASP A 212 -47.48 31.55 -5.34
CA ASP A 212 -47.64 30.16 -4.89
C ASP A 212 -46.41 29.26 -5.15
N TRP A 213 -45.36 29.82 -5.77
CA TRP A 213 -44.08 29.16 -6.07
C TRP A 213 -42.91 30.09 -5.71
N ALA A 214 -43.01 30.74 -4.55
CA ALA A 214 -41.96 31.62 -4.04
C ALA A 214 -40.64 30.89 -3.85
N ASP A 215 -40.70 29.62 -3.45
CA ASP A 215 -39.56 28.73 -3.36
C ASP A 215 -39.96 27.25 -3.56
N ARG A 216 -39.00 26.36 -3.75
CA ARG A 216 -39.16 24.89 -3.75
C ARG A 216 -37.84 24.21 -3.41
N GLU A 217 -37.89 23.12 -2.65
CA GLU A 217 -36.67 22.40 -2.25
C GLU A 217 -36.05 21.62 -3.42
N PHE A 218 -36.88 20.89 -4.17
CA PHE A 218 -36.42 19.98 -5.23
C PHE A 218 -37.35 20.02 -6.46
N GLY A 219 -36.99 19.24 -7.48
CA GLY A 219 -37.87 18.92 -8.59
C GLY A 219 -38.95 17.90 -8.23
N ASP A 220 -39.48 17.24 -9.24
CA ASP A 220 -40.56 16.26 -9.09
C ASP A 220 -40.05 15.03 -8.32
N ARG A 221 -40.65 14.74 -7.17
CA ARG A 221 -40.41 13.51 -6.41
C ARG A 221 -41.51 12.49 -6.70
N ILE A 222 -41.12 11.23 -6.91
CA ILE A 222 -42.05 10.18 -7.35
C ILE A 222 -42.17 9.10 -6.27
N VAL A 223 -43.38 8.96 -5.72
CA VAL A 223 -43.76 7.87 -4.81
C VAL A 223 -44.20 6.67 -5.65
N ARG A 224 -43.56 5.52 -5.45
CA ARG A 224 -43.90 4.26 -6.15
C ARG A 224 -44.32 3.12 -5.22
N GLN A 225 -44.00 3.21 -3.93
CA GLN A 225 -44.39 2.18 -2.95
C GLN A 225 -45.80 2.46 -2.43
N ILE A 226 -46.79 2.01 -3.20
CA ILE A 226 -48.21 2.05 -2.85
C ILE A 226 -48.61 0.63 -2.40
N GLN A 227 -49.23 0.51 -1.22
CA GLN A 227 -49.66 -0.76 -0.67
C GLN A 227 -50.85 -1.34 -1.45
N ASP A 228 -51.04 -2.66 -1.40
CA ASP A 228 -52.13 -3.36 -2.11
C ASP A 228 -53.54 -2.84 -1.79
N ASP A 229 -53.72 -2.18 -0.66
CA ASP A 229 -54.99 -1.58 -0.24
C ASP A 229 -55.21 -0.15 -0.77
N GLY A 230 -54.28 0.39 -1.55
CA GLY A 230 -54.35 1.74 -2.12
C GLY A 230 -53.90 2.83 -1.16
N THR A 231 -53.07 2.51 -0.16
CA THR A 231 -52.49 3.50 0.75
C THR A 231 -51.00 3.70 0.48
N ALA A 232 -50.52 4.93 0.69
CA ALA A 232 -49.09 5.25 0.69
C ALA A 232 -48.78 6.15 1.88
N GLU A 233 -47.71 5.84 2.60
CA GLU A 233 -47.23 6.62 3.73
C GLU A 233 -45.73 6.89 3.55
N ILE A 234 -45.34 8.16 3.61
CA ILE A 234 -43.98 8.60 3.32
C ILE A 234 -43.48 9.62 4.32
N TRP A 235 -42.16 9.69 4.46
CA TRP A 235 -41.44 10.65 5.28
C TRP A 235 -40.50 11.47 4.40
N LEU A 236 -40.54 12.78 4.58
CA LEU A 236 -39.71 13.78 3.91
C LEU A 236 -38.87 14.51 4.95
N VAL A 237 -37.67 14.90 4.56
CA VAL A 237 -36.71 15.63 5.40
C VAL A 237 -36.30 16.90 4.67
N GLN A 238 -36.23 18.01 5.40
CA GLN A 238 -35.75 19.28 4.89
C GLN A 238 -34.38 19.13 4.23
N GLY A 239 -34.27 19.63 3.00
CA GLY A 239 -32.98 19.63 2.30
C GLY A 239 -32.52 18.24 1.81
N GLU A 240 -33.39 17.23 1.84
CA GLU A 240 -33.14 15.92 1.21
C GLU A 240 -34.12 15.61 0.09
N GLU A 241 -33.59 15.20 -1.07
CA GLU A 241 -34.40 14.84 -2.24
C GLU A 241 -35.13 13.49 -2.04
N GLY A 242 -34.58 12.62 -1.19
CA GLY A 242 -35.08 11.27 -0.93
C GLY A 242 -36.50 11.23 -0.37
N ILE A 243 -37.23 10.16 -0.73
CA ILE A 243 -38.51 9.80 -0.11
C ILE A 243 -38.27 8.57 0.76
N TYR A 244 -38.52 8.71 2.06
CA TYR A 244 -38.39 7.61 3.00
C TYR A 244 -39.72 6.89 3.17
N TYR A 245 -39.66 5.57 3.32
CA TYR A 245 -40.82 4.69 3.54
C TYR A 245 -40.78 3.99 4.91
N ASP A 246 -39.70 4.21 5.67
CA ASP A 246 -39.55 3.79 7.06
C ASP A 246 -38.93 4.96 7.86
N PRO A 247 -39.59 5.46 8.91
CA PRO A 247 -39.03 6.53 9.73
C PRO A 247 -37.75 6.15 10.48
N ASN A 248 -37.46 4.85 10.65
CA ASN A 248 -36.22 4.37 11.29
C ASN A 248 -34.99 4.50 10.38
N HIS A 249 -35.17 4.78 9.09
CA HIS A 249 -34.08 5.13 8.18
C HIS A 249 -33.59 6.58 8.35
N ILE A 250 -34.28 7.38 9.16
CA ILE A 250 -34.11 8.82 9.20
C ILE A 250 -33.37 9.20 10.48
N ASP A 251 -32.17 9.74 10.30
CA ASP A 251 -31.43 10.36 11.38
C ASP A 251 -31.90 11.80 11.57
N ARG A 252 -32.62 12.07 12.66
CA ARG A 252 -33.25 13.38 12.90
C ARG A 252 -32.42 14.33 13.75
N ASP A 253 -31.24 13.93 14.24
CA ASP A 253 -30.44 14.71 15.19
C ASP A 253 -29.46 15.65 14.47
N PRO A 254 -29.70 16.98 14.41
CA PRO A 254 -28.82 17.90 13.70
C PRO A 254 -27.46 17.98 14.40
N ARG A 255 -26.39 17.68 13.68
CA ARG A 255 -25.03 17.70 14.21
C ARG A 255 -23.98 18.03 13.16
N ILE A 256 -22.84 18.50 13.65
CA ILE A 256 -21.62 18.62 12.86
C ILE A 256 -21.03 17.21 12.67
N LEU A 257 -20.77 16.84 11.42
CA LEU A 257 -20.08 15.60 11.05
C LEU A 257 -18.56 15.80 11.09
N SER A 258 -18.08 16.93 10.58
CA SER A 258 -16.65 17.28 10.63
C SER A 258 -16.42 18.78 10.55
N ALA A 259 -15.34 19.24 11.17
CA ALA A 259 -14.81 20.60 11.01
C ALA A 259 -13.28 20.50 10.91
N ALA A 260 -12.70 20.89 9.79
CA ALA A 260 -11.28 20.66 9.51
C ALA A 260 -10.60 21.90 8.91
N ILE A 261 -9.38 22.21 9.36
CA ILE A 261 -8.54 23.27 8.79
C ILE A 261 -7.95 22.75 7.48
N ASP A 262 -8.45 23.27 6.36
CA ASP A 262 -8.14 22.79 5.02
C ASP A 262 -7.28 23.75 4.20
N GLY A 263 -7.04 24.94 4.75
CA GLY A 263 -6.08 25.92 4.26
C GLY A 263 -5.72 26.89 5.39
N LEU A 264 -4.71 27.74 5.17
CA LEU A 264 -4.22 28.64 6.23
C LEU A 264 -5.30 29.59 6.77
N ASN A 265 -6.34 29.89 6.00
CA ASN A 265 -7.49 30.71 6.42
C ASN A 265 -8.82 30.00 6.20
N GLU A 266 -8.82 28.68 6.05
CA GLU A 266 -9.98 27.93 5.58
C GLU A 266 -10.33 26.79 6.53
N ILE A 267 -11.59 26.77 6.98
CA ILE A 267 -12.19 25.64 7.69
C ILE A 267 -13.32 25.07 6.83
N THR A 268 -13.23 23.79 6.51
CA THR A 268 -14.34 23.04 5.91
C THR A 268 -15.23 22.49 7.02
N LEU A 269 -16.51 22.83 6.99
CA LEU A 269 -17.53 22.33 7.91
C LEU A 269 -18.49 21.42 7.14
N THR A 270 -18.68 20.20 7.64
CA THR A 270 -19.68 19.25 7.14
C THR A 270 -20.73 18.98 8.22
N THR A 271 -22.01 19.06 7.88
CA THR A 271 -23.16 18.78 8.75
C THR A 271 -24.04 17.69 8.13
N ASN A 272 -24.84 17.00 8.94
CA ASN A 272 -25.75 15.98 8.41
C ASN A 272 -26.99 16.58 7.72
N PHE A 273 -27.39 17.81 8.06
CA PHE A 273 -28.39 18.56 7.29
C PHE A 273 -27.80 19.81 6.62
N PRO A 274 -28.40 20.27 5.52
CA PRO A 274 -27.87 21.41 4.78
C PRO A 274 -27.97 22.73 5.55
N ILE A 275 -26.99 23.60 5.34
CA ILE A 275 -26.92 24.98 5.83
C ILE A 275 -27.38 25.92 4.72
N ASP A 276 -28.28 26.85 5.03
CA ASP A 276 -28.67 27.91 4.09
C ASP A 276 -27.65 29.06 4.13
N THR A 277 -26.81 29.10 3.09
CA THR A 277 -25.76 30.10 2.89
C THR A 277 -26.27 31.40 2.25
N SER A 278 -27.57 31.48 1.91
CA SER A 278 -28.19 32.70 1.39
C SER A 278 -28.58 33.72 2.48
N LEU A 279 -28.64 33.27 3.74
CA LEU A 279 -28.96 34.10 4.90
C LEU A 279 -27.82 35.09 5.21
N GLU A 280 -28.16 36.29 5.66
CA GLU A 280 -27.17 37.28 6.13
C GLU A 280 -26.41 36.79 7.38
N ASP A 281 -27.06 35.96 8.19
CA ASP A 281 -26.49 35.31 9.38
C ASP A 281 -26.82 33.81 9.32
N THR A 282 -25.80 32.99 9.13
CA THR A 282 -25.93 31.53 9.08
C THR A 282 -25.98 30.88 10.46
N GLY A 283 -25.85 31.66 11.55
CA GLY A 283 -25.77 31.15 12.92
C GLY A 283 -24.47 30.39 13.22
N ILE A 284 -23.42 30.61 12.42
CA ILE A 284 -22.11 29.98 12.57
C ILE A 284 -21.12 30.97 13.18
N SER A 285 -20.40 30.54 14.20
CA SER A 285 -19.33 31.30 14.82
C SER A 285 -18.11 30.43 15.14
N LEU A 286 -16.96 31.07 15.31
CA LEU A 286 -15.70 30.41 15.67
C LEU A 286 -15.25 30.84 17.07
N SER A 287 -14.66 29.91 17.82
CA SER A 287 -13.98 30.22 19.08
C SER A 287 -12.49 30.56 18.86
N GLY A 288 -11.73 30.76 19.95
CA GLY A 288 -10.27 30.94 19.87
C GLY A 288 -9.79 32.27 19.27
N GLY A 289 -10.69 33.23 19.03
CA GLY A 289 -10.36 34.56 18.52
C GLY A 289 -10.25 34.67 16.99
N LEU A 290 -10.79 33.69 16.24
CA LEU A 290 -10.92 33.77 14.78
C LEU A 290 -12.16 34.57 14.39
N ASP A 291 -11.99 35.50 13.45
CA ASP A 291 -13.11 36.24 12.85
C ASP A 291 -13.42 35.66 11.47
N ILE A 292 -14.69 35.41 11.20
CA ILE A 292 -15.17 34.95 9.90
C ILE A 292 -15.16 36.13 8.90
N GLU A 293 -14.59 35.90 7.73
CA GLU A 293 -14.69 36.76 6.55
C GLU A 293 -15.89 36.40 5.68
N SER A 294 -16.06 35.11 5.38
CA SER A 294 -17.17 34.60 4.57
C SER A 294 -17.47 33.14 4.88
N ILE A 295 -18.70 32.72 4.56
CA ILE A 295 -19.15 31.34 4.59
C ILE A 295 -19.79 31.07 3.24
N LEU A 296 -19.23 30.12 2.50
CA LEU A 296 -19.66 29.81 1.14
C LEU A 296 -19.87 28.30 1.01
N PRO A 297 -20.77 27.83 0.13
CA PRO A 297 -20.84 26.42 -0.20
C PRO A 297 -19.51 25.95 -0.79
N VAL A 298 -19.10 24.71 -0.49
CA VAL A 298 -17.90 24.12 -1.12
C VAL A 298 -18.10 23.97 -2.63
N LYS A 299 -19.32 23.64 -3.06
CA LYS A 299 -19.70 23.55 -4.47
C LYS A 299 -20.35 24.85 -4.94
N GLU A 300 -19.76 25.48 -5.95
CA GLU A 300 -20.24 26.76 -6.47
C GLU A 300 -21.68 26.68 -7.00
N GLY A 301 -22.48 27.71 -6.68
CA GLY A 301 -23.85 27.85 -7.14
C GLY A 301 -24.91 27.21 -6.24
N GLU A 302 -24.51 26.45 -5.23
CA GLU A 302 -25.43 25.98 -4.19
C GLU A 302 -25.77 27.11 -3.21
N THR A 303 -26.95 27.03 -2.58
CA THR A 303 -27.35 27.95 -1.50
C THR A 303 -27.69 27.16 -0.25
N LEU A 304 -28.24 25.97 -0.42
CA LEU A 304 -28.50 24.99 0.63
C LEU A 304 -27.52 23.81 0.45
N THR A 305 -26.60 23.59 1.39
CA THR A 305 -25.57 22.53 1.27
C THR A 305 -25.11 21.98 2.61
N THR A 306 -24.73 20.70 2.66
CA THR A 306 -24.17 20.06 3.87
C THR A 306 -22.68 20.37 4.08
N LYS A 307 -22.01 20.95 3.09
CA LYS A 307 -20.57 21.27 3.14
C LYS A 307 -20.32 22.74 2.84
N VAL A 308 -19.87 23.47 3.86
CA VAL A 308 -19.52 24.89 3.72
C VAL A 308 -18.04 25.14 4.01
N LYS A 309 -17.49 26.11 3.28
CA LYS A 309 -16.17 26.67 3.45
C LYS A 309 -16.28 27.94 4.28
N ILE A 310 -15.67 27.95 5.46
CA ILE A 310 -15.56 29.13 6.33
C ILE A 310 -14.19 29.75 6.09
N THR A 311 -14.16 30.97 5.54
CA THR A 311 -12.92 31.73 5.35
C THR A 311 -12.72 32.67 6.55
N THR A 312 -11.54 32.66 7.16
CA THR A 312 -11.17 33.53 8.29
C THR A 312 -10.40 34.76 7.83
N LYS A 313 -10.59 35.88 8.54
CA LYS A 313 -9.85 37.14 8.27
C LYS A 313 -8.36 37.05 8.60
N GLN A 314 -8.02 36.14 9.51
CA GLN A 314 -6.66 35.87 9.96
C GLN A 314 -6.23 34.47 9.51
N GLU A 315 -4.93 34.27 9.37
CA GLU A 315 -4.35 32.92 9.31
C GLU A 315 -4.62 32.18 10.64
N ILE A 316 -4.89 30.88 10.51
CA ILE A 316 -5.23 29.98 11.59
C ILE A 316 -3.91 29.43 12.16
N ASP A 317 -3.72 29.61 13.47
CA ASP A 317 -2.55 29.08 14.18
C ASP A 317 -2.79 27.58 14.46
N LEU A 318 -2.14 26.73 13.67
CA LEU A 318 -2.32 25.27 13.71
C LEU A 318 -1.96 24.63 15.06
N THR A 319 -1.30 25.37 15.96
CA THR A 319 -0.96 24.91 17.32
C THR A 319 -2.03 25.20 18.37
N LYS A 320 -3.15 25.82 17.98
CA LYS A 320 -4.26 26.15 18.89
C LYS A 320 -5.49 25.31 18.61
N THR A 321 -6.27 25.05 19.67
CA THR A 321 -7.59 24.44 19.56
C THR A 321 -8.64 25.50 19.23
N TYR A 322 -9.44 25.22 18.21
CA TYR A 322 -10.61 26.01 17.83
C TYR A 322 -11.88 25.17 17.89
N LYS A 323 -13.03 25.83 17.90
CA LYS A 323 -14.34 25.19 17.75
C LYS A 323 -15.16 25.94 16.73
N VAL A 324 -15.90 25.20 15.90
CA VAL A 324 -17.07 25.72 15.20
C VAL A 324 -18.25 25.57 16.15
N ILE A 325 -19.01 26.65 16.31
CA ILE A 325 -20.25 26.69 17.10
C ILE A 325 -21.35 27.12 16.15
N THR A 326 -22.42 26.34 16.12
CA THR A 326 -23.61 26.60 15.30
C THR A 326 -24.84 26.69 16.19
N ASP A 327 -25.81 27.52 15.79
CA ASP A 327 -27.07 27.65 16.52
C ASP A 327 -27.93 26.37 16.49
N VAL A 328 -27.75 25.54 15.44
CA VAL A 328 -28.60 24.37 15.15
C VAL A 328 -27.87 23.04 15.36
N PHE A 329 -26.64 22.91 14.87
CA PHE A 329 -25.89 21.64 14.79
C PHE A 329 -24.94 21.42 15.98
N GLY A 330 -25.02 22.26 17.01
CA GLY A 330 -24.15 22.22 18.18
C GLY A 330 -22.74 22.76 17.92
N GLU A 331 -21.76 22.22 18.63
CA GLU A 331 -20.35 22.61 18.52
C GLU A 331 -19.43 21.42 18.24
N ALA A 332 -18.35 21.65 17.50
CA ALA A 332 -17.30 20.67 17.23
C ALA A 332 -15.91 21.30 17.32
N THR A 333 -14.95 20.57 17.87
CA THR A 333 -13.54 20.96 17.80
C THR A 333 -13.05 20.88 16.36
N VAL A 334 -12.38 21.93 15.91
CA VAL A 334 -11.79 21.98 14.57
C VAL A 334 -10.52 21.17 14.57
N GLN A 335 -10.46 20.14 13.71
CA GLN A 335 -9.29 19.29 13.54
C GLN A 335 -8.35 19.89 12.49
N VAL A 336 -7.09 19.49 12.51
CA VAL A 336 -6.17 19.78 11.41
C VAL A 336 -6.57 18.89 10.22
N GLY A 337 -6.93 19.52 9.10
CA GLY A 337 -7.36 18.86 7.87
C GLY A 337 -6.26 18.81 6.81
N LYS A 338 -6.60 19.07 5.55
CA LYS A 338 -5.65 18.99 4.43
C LYS A 338 -4.64 20.13 4.37
N VAL A 339 -4.70 21.10 5.29
CA VAL A 339 -3.73 22.22 5.34
C VAL A 339 -2.28 21.75 5.44
N VAL A 340 -2.02 20.64 6.14
CA VAL A 340 -0.67 20.05 6.24
C VAL A 340 -0.15 19.54 4.89
N ARG A 341 -1.06 19.37 3.92
CA ARG A 341 -0.76 18.91 2.56
C ARG A 341 -0.70 20.07 1.56
N SER A 342 -0.60 21.32 1.99
CA SER A 342 -0.43 22.46 1.07
C SER A 342 1.05 22.79 0.84
N GLU A 343 1.37 23.35 -0.31
CA GLU A 343 2.73 23.82 -0.61
C GLU A 343 3.17 24.89 0.40
N GLU A 344 2.26 25.77 0.83
CA GLU A 344 2.55 26.82 1.81
C GLU A 344 2.90 26.25 3.19
N PHE A 345 2.29 25.12 3.59
CA PHE A 345 2.67 24.44 4.82
C PHE A 345 4.07 23.86 4.72
N ASP A 346 4.40 23.22 3.60
CA ASP A 346 5.74 22.70 3.32
C ASP A 346 6.79 23.84 3.34
N GLU A 347 6.52 24.98 2.69
CA GLU A 347 7.44 26.13 2.70
C GLU A 347 7.64 26.74 4.10
N GLU A 348 6.57 26.85 4.90
CA GLU A 348 6.62 27.47 6.22
C GLU A 348 7.34 26.58 7.24
N TYR A 349 7.05 25.27 7.23
CA TYR A 349 7.49 24.34 8.28
C TYR A 349 8.60 23.38 7.87
N PHE A 350 9.06 23.37 6.62
CA PHE A 350 10.23 22.57 6.24
C PHE A 350 11.44 22.91 7.12
N TYR A 351 12.03 21.87 7.69
CA TYR A 351 13.21 21.93 8.53
C TYR A 351 14.37 21.23 7.82
N ASP A 352 15.39 22.00 7.45
CA ASP A 352 16.55 21.54 6.68
C ASP A 352 17.74 21.11 7.55
N GLY A 353 17.58 21.15 8.89
CA GLY A 353 18.63 20.71 9.81
C GLY A 353 18.89 19.20 9.77
N ASP A 354 20.10 18.82 10.18
CA ASP A 354 20.63 17.45 10.20
C ASP A 354 20.62 16.82 11.62
N ASP A 355 19.93 17.47 12.57
CA ASP A 355 19.91 17.13 14.00
C ASP A 355 18.54 16.65 14.50
N LEU A 356 17.67 16.16 13.62
CA LEU A 356 16.47 15.40 14.01
C LEU A 356 16.89 14.03 14.57
N GLY A 357 16.13 13.52 15.53
CA GLY A 357 16.51 12.32 16.26
C GLY A 357 17.09 12.63 17.64
N ASN A 358 17.89 11.69 18.15
CA ASN A 358 18.81 11.95 19.27
C ASN A 358 20.26 12.11 18.79
N THR A 359 20.96 13.09 19.37
CA THR A 359 22.42 13.26 19.21
C THR A 359 23.07 12.95 20.56
N TYR A 360 23.74 11.80 20.64
CA TYR A 360 24.35 11.28 21.87
C TYR A 360 25.81 11.73 22.04
N THR A 361 26.19 12.01 23.28
CA THR A 361 27.57 12.04 23.79
C THR A 361 27.58 11.57 25.25
N GLU A 362 28.72 11.11 25.78
CA GLU A 362 28.84 10.74 27.21
C GLU A 362 28.46 11.89 28.18
N GLU A 363 28.55 13.15 27.75
CA GLU A 363 28.30 14.32 28.59
C GLU A 363 26.83 14.76 28.58
N GLN A 364 26.10 14.49 27.50
CA GLN A 364 24.74 14.96 27.23
C GLN A 364 24.14 14.26 26.00
N THR A 365 22.82 14.07 25.99
CA THR A 365 22.05 13.73 24.79
C THR A 365 21.05 14.82 24.46
N ASP A 366 21.06 15.29 23.22
CA ASP A 366 20.10 16.24 22.68
C ASP A 366 19.04 15.49 21.86
N PHE A 367 17.78 15.88 21.99
CA PHE A 367 16.63 15.27 21.34
C PHE A 367 15.89 16.33 20.53
N LYS A 368 15.50 16.01 19.29
CA LYS A 368 14.73 16.90 18.44
C LYS A 368 13.72 16.15 17.57
N VAL A 369 12.48 16.65 17.54
CA VAL A 369 11.38 16.09 16.76
C VAL A 369 10.63 17.17 16.01
N TRP A 370 10.21 16.88 14.78
CA TRP A 370 9.36 17.75 13.98
C TRP A 370 7.88 17.47 14.24
N ALA A 371 7.17 18.43 14.82
CA ALA A 371 5.74 18.32 15.13
C ALA A 371 5.08 19.72 15.06
N PRO A 372 4.97 20.31 13.85
CA PRO A 372 4.58 21.70 13.64
C PRO A 372 3.17 22.05 14.10
N THR A 373 2.26 21.07 14.09
CA THR A 373 0.85 21.23 14.51
C THR A 373 0.65 21.00 16.00
N ALA A 374 1.68 20.57 16.74
CA ALA A 374 1.60 20.34 18.16
C ALA A 374 1.59 21.66 18.95
N SER A 375 0.78 21.68 20.01
CA SER A 375 0.70 22.78 20.99
C SER A 375 1.70 22.62 22.13
N GLU A 376 2.04 21.37 22.47
CA GLU A 376 2.95 20.95 23.53
C GLU A 376 3.66 19.66 23.06
N ALA A 377 4.92 19.47 23.46
CA ALA A 377 5.65 18.22 23.26
C ALA A 377 6.42 17.83 24.52
N LYS A 378 6.64 16.53 24.69
CA LYS A 378 7.32 15.92 25.83
C LYS A 378 8.23 14.80 25.37
N LEU A 379 9.40 14.70 26.01
CA LEU A 379 10.26 13.53 25.99
C LEU A 379 9.80 12.59 27.11
N VAL A 380 9.50 11.33 26.79
CA VAL A 380 9.11 10.32 27.77
C VAL A 380 10.19 9.27 27.86
N THR A 381 10.70 9.02 29.06
CA THR A 381 11.80 8.07 29.30
C THR A 381 11.34 6.87 30.12
N TYR A 382 11.93 5.71 29.87
CA TYR A 382 11.52 4.42 30.42
C TYR A 382 12.70 3.67 31.05
N GLU A 383 12.42 2.87 32.08
CA GLU A 383 13.44 2.04 32.74
C GLU A 383 13.48 0.63 32.13
N ALA A 384 12.35 0.16 31.60
CA ALA A 384 12.21 -1.14 30.94
C ALA A 384 11.38 -1.07 29.66
N TRP A 385 11.60 -2.02 28.76
CA TRP A 385 10.89 -2.09 27.48
C TRP A 385 9.39 -2.30 27.63
N ASP A 386 8.94 -2.99 28.67
CA ASP A 386 7.53 -3.32 28.94
C ASP A 386 6.85 -2.31 29.89
N ASP A 387 7.54 -1.22 30.25
CA ASP A 387 6.93 -0.15 31.02
C ASP A 387 5.77 0.49 30.24
N THR A 388 4.65 0.65 30.94
CA THR A 388 3.40 1.29 30.43
C THR A 388 3.29 2.77 30.79
N ALA A 389 4.24 3.28 31.58
CA ALA A 389 4.31 4.68 31.97
C ALA A 389 5.78 5.07 32.19
N GLY A 390 6.18 6.20 31.61
CA GLY A 390 7.54 6.74 31.72
C GLY A 390 7.60 8.07 32.47
N THR A 391 8.81 8.62 32.59
CA THR A 391 9.06 9.95 33.12
C THR A 391 8.96 10.99 32.00
N GLU A 392 7.97 11.88 32.10
CA GLU A 392 7.73 12.95 31.13
C GLU A 392 8.56 14.21 31.45
N THR A 393 9.27 14.73 30.44
CA THR A 393 10.01 16.00 30.47
C THR A 393 9.46 16.91 29.38
N ASP A 394 9.06 18.14 29.73
CA ASP A 394 8.56 19.12 28.75
C ASP A 394 9.66 19.50 27.75
N MET A 395 9.32 19.51 26.46
CA MET A 395 10.22 19.96 25.38
C MET A 395 9.96 21.44 25.06
N GLU A 396 10.98 22.13 24.56
CA GLU A 396 10.90 23.52 24.13
C GLU A 396 10.60 23.59 22.64
N LYS A 397 9.60 24.39 22.25
CA LYS A 397 9.32 24.70 20.85
C LYS A 397 10.52 25.44 20.25
N ASP A 398 10.95 25.02 19.07
CA ASP A 398 12.09 25.56 18.35
C ASP A 398 11.67 26.02 16.94
N GLU A 399 12.62 26.24 16.03
CA GLU A 399 12.35 26.73 14.69
C GLU A 399 11.58 25.71 13.83
N LYS A 400 10.85 26.22 12.83
CA LYS A 400 10.17 25.40 11.80
C LYS A 400 9.27 24.28 12.35
N GLY A 401 8.69 24.48 13.53
CA GLY A 401 7.79 23.51 14.14
C GLY A 401 8.49 22.32 14.79
N THR A 402 9.81 22.39 14.97
CA THR A 402 10.56 21.41 15.77
C THR A 402 10.40 21.65 17.26
N TRP A 403 10.65 20.61 18.05
CA TRP A 403 10.67 20.62 19.50
C TRP A 403 11.98 19.98 19.97
N LYS A 404 12.60 20.55 21.00
CA LYS A 404 13.87 20.05 21.54
C LYS A 404 13.87 19.85 23.05
N ALA A 405 14.68 18.89 23.49
CA ALA A 405 15.03 18.70 24.89
C ALA A 405 16.47 18.19 24.99
N SER A 406 17.06 18.30 26.19
CA SER A 406 18.38 17.74 26.45
C SER A 406 18.45 17.11 27.83
N LEU A 407 19.16 15.99 27.92
CA LEU A 407 19.45 15.29 29.16
C LEU A 407 20.95 15.29 29.42
N THR A 408 21.37 15.74 30.59
CA THR A 408 22.79 15.82 30.97
C THR A 408 23.30 14.49 31.51
N GLY A 409 24.53 14.16 31.16
CA GLY A 409 25.20 12.92 31.51
C GLY A 409 24.96 11.83 30.46
N ASP A 410 25.65 10.72 30.65
CA ASP A 410 25.58 9.53 29.82
C ASP A 410 24.15 8.95 29.83
N GLN A 411 23.54 8.90 28.65
CA GLN A 411 22.20 8.33 28.42
C GLN A 411 22.27 7.05 27.57
N ASP A 412 23.44 6.43 27.40
CA ASP A 412 23.55 5.17 26.68
C ASP A 412 22.63 4.10 27.30
N GLY A 413 21.88 3.40 26.45
CA GLY A 413 20.83 2.45 26.83
C GLY A 413 19.49 3.06 27.28
N LEU A 414 19.34 4.39 27.31
CA LEU A 414 18.08 5.04 27.70
C LEU A 414 16.96 4.76 26.69
N LEU A 415 15.84 4.24 27.17
CA LEU A 415 14.63 4.05 26.36
C LEU A 415 13.74 5.29 26.38
N TYR A 416 13.23 5.71 25.21
CA TYR A 416 12.40 6.90 25.08
C TYR A 416 11.37 6.88 23.94
N THR A 417 10.41 7.79 24.04
CA THR A 417 9.44 8.17 23.00
C THR A 417 9.20 9.68 23.05
N TYR A 418 8.53 10.22 22.03
CA TYR A 418 7.95 11.57 22.07
C TYR A 418 6.46 11.52 22.28
N LYS A 419 5.95 12.48 23.04
CA LYS A 419 4.52 12.69 23.24
C LYS A 419 4.14 14.11 22.85
N VAL A 420 3.26 14.25 21.87
CA VAL A 420 2.84 15.55 21.32
C VAL A 420 1.35 15.78 21.52
N LYS A 421 0.96 17.04 21.71
CA LYS A 421 -0.44 17.42 21.91
C LYS A 421 -0.99 18.14 20.70
N ILE A 422 -1.84 17.46 19.94
CA ILE A 422 -2.44 17.96 18.71
C ILE A 422 -3.94 18.12 18.95
N GLY A 423 -4.43 19.36 18.80
CA GLY A 423 -5.76 19.71 19.31
C GLY A 423 -5.85 19.43 20.81
N ASP A 424 -6.85 18.62 21.21
CA ASP A 424 -7.08 18.25 22.61
C ASP A 424 -6.50 16.86 22.98
N GLU A 425 -5.82 16.19 22.04
CA GLU A 425 -5.35 14.82 22.19
C GLU A 425 -3.83 14.74 22.37
N TRP A 426 -3.40 13.89 23.30
CA TRP A 426 -2.00 13.50 23.40
C TRP A 426 -1.76 12.24 22.56
N ARG A 427 -0.73 12.30 21.73
CA ARG A 427 -0.27 11.24 20.84
C ARG A 427 1.16 10.89 21.20
N GLU A 428 1.53 9.64 21.07
CA GLU A 428 2.84 9.14 21.45
C GLU A 428 3.45 8.35 20.30
N ALA A 429 4.73 8.60 20.03
CA ALA A 429 5.45 8.09 18.87
C ALA A 429 6.87 7.70 19.28
N VAL A 430 7.37 6.61 18.70
CA VAL A 430 8.81 6.39 18.63
C VAL A 430 9.39 7.45 17.67
N ASP A 431 10.62 7.88 17.94
CA ASP A 431 11.31 8.84 17.09
C ASP A 431 11.49 8.28 15.66
N PRO A 432 10.99 8.94 14.59
CA PRO A 432 11.18 8.46 13.22
C PRO A 432 12.65 8.31 12.82
N TYR A 433 13.54 9.10 13.42
CA TYR A 433 14.99 9.10 13.17
C TYR A 433 15.77 8.18 14.12
N ILE A 434 15.09 7.37 14.92
CA ILE A 434 15.73 6.48 15.89
C ILE A 434 16.65 5.44 15.23
N ARG A 435 17.78 5.15 15.88
CA ARG A 435 18.84 4.27 15.35
C ARG A 435 18.86 2.86 15.96
N SER A 436 18.22 2.69 17.11
CA SER A 436 17.93 1.38 17.71
C SER A 436 16.72 1.46 18.64
N THR A 437 16.12 0.32 18.96
CA THR A 437 14.89 0.23 19.76
C THR A 437 14.98 -0.87 20.80
N SER A 438 14.07 -0.82 21.77
CA SER A 438 13.75 -1.98 22.58
C SER A 438 13.14 -3.10 21.73
N VAL A 439 13.09 -4.32 22.28
CA VAL A 439 12.36 -5.47 21.69
C VAL A 439 10.99 -5.07 21.13
N ASN A 440 10.65 -5.60 19.95
CA ASN A 440 9.48 -5.29 19.13
C ASN A 440 9.37 -3.83 18.66
N GLY A 441 10.36 -2.95 18.87
CA GLY A 441 10.36 -1.62 18.25
C GLY A 441 9.43 -0.58 18.88
N ASP A 442 8.95 -0.80 20.11
CA ASP A 442 7.92 0.07 20.74
C ASP A 442 8.50 1.28 21.52
N LYS A 443 9.81 1.33 21.74
CA LYS A 443 10.52 2.44 22.38
C LYS A 443 11.86 2.62 21.69
N GLY A 444 12.24 3.87 21.41
CA GLY A 444 13.57 4.17 20.91
C GLY A 444 14.62 3.98 21.99
N ALA A 445 15.84 3.61 21.60
CA ALA A 445 16.98 3.47 22.49
C ALA A 445 18.08 4.46 22.07
N VAL A 446 18.57 5.24 23.02
CA VAL A 446 19.82 5.98 22.86
C VAL A 446 20.96 4.96 22.95
N ILE A 447 21.82 4.91 21.93
CA ILE A 447 22.97 4.01 21.89
C ILE A 447 24.22 4.78 21.44
N ASP A 448 25.39 4.37 21.92
CA ASP A 448 26.68 4.77 21.35
C ASP A 448 27.00 3.93 20.11
N LEU A 449 26.77 4.50 18.93
CA LEU A 449 27.02 3.83 17.67
C LEU A 449 28.49 3.45 17.46
N GLU A 450 29.45 4.22 17.96
CA GLU A 450 30.89 3.93 17.80
C GLU A 450 31.26 2.63 18.57
N GLU A 451 30.59 2.33 19.69
CA GLU A 451 30.83 1.10 20.45
C GLU A 451 30.23 -0.17 19.80
N THR A 452 29.39 0.01 18.78
CA THR A 452 28.80 -1.11 18.02
C THR A 452 29.68 -1.62 16.89
N ASP A 453 30.76 -0.91 16.55
CA ASP A 453 31.65 -1.25 15.44
C ASP A 453 32.45 -2.55 15.68
N PRO A 454 32.52 -3.46 14.70
CA PRO A 454 33.42 -4.61 14.77
C PRO A 454 34.89 -4.19 14.69
N GLU A 455 35.80 -5.07 15.15
CA GLU A 455 37.24 -4.84 15.01
C GLU A 455 37.60 -4.69 13.52
N GLY A 456 38.20 -3.55 13.14
CA GLY A 456 38.60 -3.28 11.76
C GLY A 456 37.56 -2.54 10.90
N TRP A 457 36.44 -2.08 11.48
CA TRP A 457 35.38 -1.36 10.77
C TRP A 457 35.85 -0.14 9.96
N ASP A 458 36.72 0.69 10.57
CA ASP A 458 37.28 1.91 9.98
C ASP A 458 38.47 1.67 9.00
N GLU A 459 38.89 0.41 8.81
CA GLU A 459 39.98 0.09 7.87
C GLU A 459 39.47 0.06 6.42
N GLU A 460 40.38 0.07 5.43
CA GLU A 460 40.00 -0.01 4.01
C GLU A 460 39.17 -1.29 3.78
N GLN A 461 37.88 -1.11 3.53
CA GLN A 461 36.91 -2.20 3.53
C GLN A 461 37.25 -3.21 2.43
N GLY A 462 37.23 -4.51 2.76
CA GLY A 462 37.73 -5.58 1.88
C GLY A 462 36.99 -5.75 0.55
N PHE A 463 35.95 -4.95 0.29
CA PHE A 463 35.19 -4.93 -0.95
C PHE A 463 35.78 -3.96 -1.99
N GLU A 464 36.24 -4.52 -3.11
CA GLU A 464 36.69 -3.76 -4.27
C GLU A 464 35.50 -3.33 -5.13
N ALA A 465 34.91 -2.17 -4.82
CA ALA A 465 33.76 -1.65 -5.55
C ALA A 465 34.06 -1.40 -7.04
N SER A 466 33.14 -1.83 -7.90
CA SER A 466 33.17 -1.49 -9.33
C SER A 466 32.46 -0.16 -9.54
N PRO A 467 33.04 0.78 -10.32
CA PRO A 467 32.34 2.01 -10.69
C PRO A 467 31.18 1.77 -11.68
N ASN A 468 31.08 0.57 -12.25
CA ASN A 468 30.06 0.20 -13.24
C ASN A 468 29.08 -0.82 -12.63
N PRO A 469 27.78 -0.48 -12.49
CA PRO A 469 26.76 -1.41 -12.00
C PRO A 469 26.60 -2.69 -12.83
N GLU A 470 26.95 -2.67 -14.12
CA GLU A 470 26.85 -3.84 -15.03
C GLU A 470 27.85 -4.96 -14.70
N ASP A 471 28.88 -4.64 -13.89
CA ASP A 471 29.80 -5.59 -13.27
C ASP A 471 29.12 -6.38 -12.13
N ALA A 472 27.99 -5.89 -11.62
CA ALA A 472 27.28 -6.54 -10.53
C ALA A 472 26.54 -7.81 -10.96
N ILE A 473 26.60 -8.81 -10.09
CA ILE A 473 25.79 -10.01 -10.11
C ILE A 473 25.18 -10.10 -8.71
N ILE A 474 23.92 -9.69 -8.60
CA ILE A 474 23.18 -9.56 -7.35
C ILE A 474 22.54 -10.92 -7.00
N TYR A 475 22.72 -11.34 -5.75
CA TYR A 475 22.14 -12.56 -5.17
C TYR A 475 21.14 -12.18 -4.07
N GLU A 476 19.84 -12.25 -4.36
CA GLU A 476 18.77 -11.88 -3.42
C GLU A 476 18.52 -12.98 -2.39
N LEU A 477 18.64 -12.63 -1.12
CA LEU A 477 18.66 -13.55 0.01
C LEU A 477 17.82 -13.01 1.17
N HIS A 478 17.19 -13.92 1.91
CA HIS A 478 16.57 -13.62 3.19
C HIS A 478 17.44 -14.19 4.33
N VAL A 479 17.68 -13.40 5.38
CA VAL A 479 18.57 -13.77 6.51
C VAL A 479 18.13 -15.10 7.14
N ARG A 480 16.81 -15.26 7.35
CA ARG A 480 16.25 -16.49 7.92
C ARG A 480 16.39 -17.68 6.98
N ASP A 481 16.06 -17.50 5.70
CA ASP A 481 16.03 -18.59 4.71
C ASP A 481 17.39 -19.25 4.56
N LEU A 482 18.47 -18.47 4.63
CA LEU A 482 19.85 -18.95 4.43
C LEU A 482 20.17 -20.15 5.32
N SER A 483 19.77 -20.10 6.58
CA SER A 483 20.38 -20.92 7.63
C SER A 483 19.39 -21.71 8.47
N ILE A 484 18.08 -21.42 8.39
CA ILE A 484 17.07 -22.03 9.28
C ILE A 484 16.93 -23.55 9.11
N GLN A 485 17.24 -24.10 7.94
CA GLN A 485 17.21 -25.54 7.73
C GLN A 485 18.23 -26.25 8.66
N PRO A 486 17.87 -27.35 9.35
CA PRO A 486 18.78 -28.09 10.23
C PRO A 486 20.09 -28.52 9.57
N GLU A 487 20.02 -28.91 8.30
CA GLU A 487 21.14 -29.41 7.49
C GLU A 487 22.07 -28.31 6.95
N SER A 488 21.81 -27.02 7.22
CA SER A 488 22.63 -25.90 6.74
C SER A 488 24.08 -25.95 7.23
N GLY A 489 24.35 -26.62 8.34
CA GLY A 489 25.67 -26.64 8.98
C GLY A 489 26.04 -25.33 9.68
N ILE A 490 25.14 -24.33 9.69
CA ILE A 490 25.28 -23.04 10.37
C ILE A 490 24.79 -23.18 11.82
N GLU A 491 25.51 -22.62 12.78
CA GLU A 491 25.16 -22.67 14.20
C GLU A 491 24.07 -21.64 14.55
N GLN A 492 24.27 -20.37 14.19
CA GLN A 492 23.38 -19.23 14.46
C GLN A 492 22.26 -19.15 13.41
N LYS A 493 21.38 -20.14 13.42
CA LYS A 493 20.31 -20.28 12.44
C LYS A 493 19.30 -19.13 12.48
N GLY A 494 19.07 -18.55 11.31
CA GLY A 494 18.16 -17.45 11.05
C GLY A 494 18.57 -16.11 11.65
N LYS A 495 19.87 -15.94 11.94
CA LYS A 495 20.42 -14.74 12.59
C LYS A 495 21.46 -14.05 11.71
N TYR A 496 21.73 -12.76 11.98
CA TYR A 496 22.80 -12.00 11.34
C TYR A 496 24.15 -12.72 11.46
N LEU A 497 24.49 -13.21 12.67
CA LEU A 497 25.72 -13.96 12.89
C LEU A 497 25.79 -15.27 12.10
N GLY A 498 24.66 -15.90 11.76
CA GLY A 498 24.64 -17.11 10.94
C GLY A 498 25.14 -16.87 9.51
N VAL A 499 25.02 -15.63 9.02
CA VAL A 499 25.55 -15.21 7.72
C VAL A 499 27.09 -15.10 7.76
N THR A 500 27.68 -14.79 8.92
CA THR A 500 29.15 -14.62 9.07
C THR A 500 29.93 -15.94 9.06
N GLU A 501 29.25 -17.07 9.27
CA GLU A 501 29.92 -18.34 9.52
C GLU A 501 30.68 -18.86 8.29
N LEU A 502 31.98 -19.06 8.47
CA LEU A 502 32.87 -19.68 7.49
C LEU A 502 33.06 -21.17 7.78
N GLU A 503 33.51 -21.90 6.76
CA GLU A 503 33.76 -23.35 6.77
C GLU A 503 32.51 -24.21 7.04
N THR A 504 31.32 -23.67 6.78
CA THR A 504 30.05 -24.39 6.93
C THR A 504 29.85 -25.40 5.80
N THR A 505 29.37 -26.59 6.16
CA THR A 505 29.13 -27.68 5.22
C THR A 505 27.80 -28.36 5.46
N GLY A 506 27.08 -28.65 4.40
CA GLY A 506 25.82 -29.36 4.41
C GLY A 506 25.95 -30.84 4.01
N PRO A 507 24.83 -31.45 3.60
CA PRO A 507 24.78 -32.82 3.10
C PRO A 507 25.82 -33.09 2.01
N GLU A 508 26.39 -34.30 1.99
CA GLU A 508 27.43 -34.70 1.03
C GLU A 508 28.73 -33.85 1.03
N GLY A 509 28.90 -32.96 2.01
CA GLY A 509 30.09 -32.12 2.15
C GLY A 509 30.08 -30.87 1.26
N VAL A 510 28.90 -30.50 0.76
CA VAL A 510 28.72 -29.28 -0.01
C VAL A 510 28.93 -28.04 0.85
N ARG A 511 29.43 -26.96 0.24
CA ARG A 511 29.51 -25.67 0.91
C ARG A 511 28.12 -25.08 1.09
N THR A 512 27.89 -24.41 2.21
CA THR A 512 26.66 -23.69 2.54
C THR A 512 26.99 -22.26 2.95
N GLY A 513 25.98 -21.46 3.29
CA GLY A 513 26.18 -20.13 3.87
C GLY A 513 27.04 -19.21 3.01
N LEU A 514 27.85 -18.38 3.67
CA LEU A 514 28.77 -17.44 3.06
C LEU A 514 29.78 -18.11 2.11
N ASN A 515 30.27 -19.30 2.46
CA ASN A 515 31.20 -20.04 1.60
C ASN A 515 30.59 -20.53 0.29
N HIS A 516 29.30 -20.85 0.29
CA HIS A 516 28.58 -21.18 -0.94
C HIS A 516 28.40 -19.93 -1.82
N ILE A 517 27.97 -18.82 -1.23
CA ILE A 517 27.76 -17.54 -1.95
C ILE A 517 29.08 -17.07 -2.59
N LYS A 518 30.17 -17.08 -1.83
CA LYS A 518 31.51 -16.75 -2.35
C LYS A 518 31.94 -17.71 -3.47
N ASP A 519 31.74 -19.01 -3.30
CA ASP A 519 32.14 -20.01 -4.30
C ASP A 519 31.31 -19.92 -5.58
N LEU A 520 30.04 -19.50 -5.49
CA LEU A 520 29.19 -19.23 -6.65
C LEU A 520 29.76 -18.09 -7.51
N GLY A 521 30.43 -17.12 -6.88
CA GLY A 521 31.15 -16.03 -7.55
C GLY A 521 30.30 -14.80 -7.83
N VAL A 522 29.16 -14.65 -7.15
CA VAL A 522 28.36 -13.41 -7.17
C VAL A 522 29.16 -12.26 -6.56
N SER A 523 28.79 -11.01 -6.85
CA SER A 523 29.51 -9.83 -6.33
C SER A 523 28.75 -9.07 -5.26
N HIS A 524 27.42 -9.15 -5.24
CA HIS A 524 26.59 -8.48 -4.26
C HIS A 524 25.57 -9.46 -3.67
N VAL A 525 25.31 -9.35 -2.38
CA VAL A 525 24.20 -10.01 -1.70
C VAL A 525 23.15 -8.95 -1.43
N GLN A 526 21.97 -9.10 -2.03
CA GLN A 526 20.82 -8.28 -1.68
C GLN A 526 20.06 -8.96 -0.56
N PHE A 527 19.93 -8.31 0.58
CA PHE A 527 19.05 -8.81 1.63
C PHE A 527 17.64 -8.25 1.44
N LEU A 528 16.63 -9.11 1.57
CA LEU A 528 15.25 -8.70 1.89
C LEU A 528 15.24 -7.77 3.11
N PRO A 529 14.14 -7.06 3.42
CA PRO A 529 14.13 -6.04 4.46
C PRO A 529 14.80 -6.48 5.77
N ILE A 530 15.79 -5.68 6.20
CA ILE A 530 16.58 -5.89 7.42
C ILE A 530 16.43 -4.74 8.43
N TYR A 531 15.53 -3.79 8.19
CA TYR A 531 15.05 -2.89 9.26
C TYR A 531 13.84 -3.48 9.98
N ASP A 532 13.54 -2.92 11.14
CA ASP A 532 12.47 -3.28 12.07
C ASP A 532 11.09 -3.27 11.40
N TYR A 533 10.44 -4.42 11.45
CA TYR A 533 9.10 -4.66 10.93
C TYR A 533 8.19 -5.29 11.98
N ARG A 534 6.87 -5.22 11.76
CA ARG A 534 5.89 -5.36 12.84
C ARG A 534 5.43 -6.79 13.15
N THR A 535 5.47 -7.70 12.20
CA THR A 535 4.67 -8.94 12.24
C THR A 535 5.39 -10.17 12.81
N VAL A 536 6.65 -10.05 13.22
CA VAL A 536 7.35 -11.09 14.00
C VAL A 536 7.48 -10.63 15.45
N ASP A 537 6.96 -11.42 16.39
CA ASP A 537 7.10 -11.14 17.82
C ASP A 537 8.48 -11.58 18.30
N GLU A 538 9.38 -10.61 18.45
CA GLU A 538 10.76 -10.75 18.94
C GLU A 538 10.81 -11.28 20.39
N THR A 539 9.72 -11.20 21.16
CA THR A 539 9.65 -11.77 22.52
C THR A 539 9.39 -13.28 22.53
N ASN A 540 9.09 -13.87 21.36
CA ASN A 540 8.68 -15.27 21.24
C ASN A 540 9.34 -15.98 20.04
N LEU A 541 10.64 -15.73 19.82
CA LEU A 541 11.41 -16.31 18.69
C LEU A 541 11.56 -17.84 18.74
N ASP A 542 11.31 -18.48 19.88
CA ASP A 542 11.24 -19.94 20.01
C ASP A 542 9.99 -20.54 19.34
N THR A 543 8.98 -19.71 19.04
CA THR A 543 7.80 -20.12 18.28
C THR A 543 8.05 -19.89 16.79
N PRO A 544 7.74 -20.87 15.90
CA PRO A 544 7.87 -20.67 14.47
C PRO A 544 7.03 -19.49 13.98
N GLN A 545 7.70 -18.48 13.46
CA GLN A 545 7.17 -17.24 12.91
C GLN A 545 7.98 -16.90 11.68
N PHE A 546 7.37 -16.29 10.67
CA PHE A 546 8.04 -15.90 9.45
C PHE A 546 7.33 -14.68 8.85
N ASN A 547 8.11 -13.68 8.46
CA ASN A 547 7.72 -12.68 7.48
C ASN A 547 8.93 -12.38 6.58
N TRP A 548 8.70 -11.89 5.36
CA TRP A 548 9.74 -11.28 4.52
C TRP A 548 10.23 -9.93 5.06
N GLY A 549 9.39 -9.19 5.79
CA GLY A 549 9.73 -7.90 6.40
C GLY A 549 9.22 -6.66 5.65
N TYR A 550 8.33 -6.82 4.67
CA TYR A 550 7.68 -5.70 3.93
C TYR A 550 6.57 -5.01 4.74
N ASP A 551 6.70 -4.96 6.06
CA ASP A 551 5.75 -4.36 6.99
C ASP A 551 6.45 -3.35 7.90
N PRO A 552 7.00 -2.24 7.35
CA PRO A 552 7.94 -1.38 8.05
C PRO A 552 7.33 -0.75 9.30
N LYS A 553 8.12 -0.73 10.38
CA LYS A 553 7.79 -0.09 11.64
C LYS A 553 8.73 1.07 11.95
N ASN A 554 10.04 0.82 11.97
CA ASN A 554 11.07 1.83 12.23
C ASN A 554 12.19 1.73 11.18
N TYR A 555 12.22 2.66 10.22
CA TYR A 555 13.07 2.55 9.02
C TYR A 555 14.59 2.57 9.28
N ASN A 556 15.04 3.18 10.37
CA ASN A 556 16.46 3.38 10.70
C ASN A 556 16.99 2.38 11.74
N VAL A 557 16.23 1.34 12.05
CA VAL A 557 16.54 0.36 13.10
C VAL A 557 16.69 -1.02 12.49
N PRO A 558 17.75 -1.78 12.77
CA PRO A 558 17.84 -3.18 12.35
C PRO A 558 16.72 -4.06 12.94
N GLU A 559 16.26 -5.05 12.18
CA GLU A 559 15.28 -6.03 12.64
C GLU A 559 15.80 -6.88 13.82
N GLY A 560 15.05 -6.95 14.91
CA GLY A 560 15.48 -7.66 16.11
C GLY A 560 15.30 -9.17 16.04
N SER A 561 14.38 -9.70 15.21
CA SER A 561 14.23 -11.15 15.09
C SER A 561 15.46 -11.85 14.49
N TYR A 562 16.32 -11.12 13.78
CA TYR A 562 17.60 -11.59 13.26
C TYR A 562 18.77 -11.42 14.25
N ALA A 563 18.60 -10.64 15.32
CA ALA A 563 19.58 -10.49 16.38
C ALA A 563 19.57 -11.71 17.33
N THR A 564 20.70 -12.01 17.97
CA THR A 564 20.76 -13.08 18.99
C THR A 564 20.07 -12.71 20.30
N ASP A 565 20.01 -11.42 20.63
CA ASP A 565 19.27 -10.88 21.78
C ASP A 565 18.55 -9.57 21.39
N PRO A 566 17.25 -9.60 21.05
CA PRO A 566 16.50 -8.41 20.67
C PRO A 566 16.18 -7.48 21.86
N TYR A 567 16.40 -7.92 23.11
CA TYR A 567 16.16 -7.11 24.31
C TYR A 567 17.26 -6.09 24.57
N ASP A 568 18.46 -6.33 24.03
CA ASP A 568 19.59 -5.43 24.12
C ASP A 568 19.67 -4.59 22.82
N PRO A 569 19.46 -3.26 22.89
CA PRO A 569 19.40 -2.42 21.70
C PRO A 569 20.73 -2.37 20.92
N ASP A 570 21.86 -2.67 21.54
CA ASP A 570 23.17 -2.60 20.86
C ASP A 570 23.40 -3.82 19.96
N VAL A 571 22.85 -4.98 20.36
CA VAL A 571 23.15 -6.28 19.73
C VAL A 571 22.71 -6.30 18.27
N ARG A 572 21.52 -5.79 17.94
CA ARG A 572 21.00 -5.77 16.56
C ARG A 572 21.88 -4.95 15.63
N VAL A 573 22.38 -3.80 16.09
CA VAL A 573 23.28 -2.91 15.33
C VAL A 573 24.63 -3.57 15.14
N LYS A 574 25.23 -4.05 16.23
CA LYS A 574 26.53 -4.71 16.23
C LYS A 574 26.57 -5.95 15.35
N GLU A 575 25.58 -6.82 15.46
CA GLU A 575 25.55 -8.07 14.69
C GLU A 575 25.30 -7.82 13.21
N LEU A 576 24.50 -6.80 12.86
CA LEU A 576 24.35 -6.38 11.47
C LEU A 576 25.65 -5.82 10.90
N LYS A 577 26.36 -4.93 11.61
CA LYS A 577 27.68 -4.45 11.19
C LYS A 577 28.68 -5.61 11.04
N GLN A 578 28.68 -6.57 11.97
CA GLN A 578 29.50 -7.78 11.86
C GLN A 578 29.17 -8.63 10.63
N MET A 579 27.88 -8.77 10.28
CA MET A 579 27.44 -9.44 9.07
C MET A 579 28.01 -8.75 7.82
N ILE A 580 27.85 -7.43 7.74
CA ILE A 580 28.30 -6.64 6.58
C ILE A 580 29.82 -6.68 6.47
N HIS A 581 30.54 -6.48 7.58
CA HIS A 581 32.00 -6.57 7.62
C HIS A 581 32.51 -7.93 7.12
N SER A 582 31.88 -9.03 7.56
CA SER A 582 32.26 -10.38 7.14
C SER A 582 32.03 -10.61 5.64
N LEU A 583 30.98 -10.02 5.06
CA LEU A 583 30.73 -10.07 3.62
C LEU A 583 31.79 -9.28 2.85
N HIS A 584 32.16 -8.09 3.34
CA HIS A 584 33.22 -7.27 2.74
C HIS A 584 34.59 -7.96 2.81
N GLU A 585 34.95 -8.64 3.90
CA GLU A 585 36.19 -9.44 3.99
C GLU A 585 36.27 -10.54 2.91
N GLU A 586 35.10 -11.03 2.48
CA GLU A 586 34.98 -12.02 1.41
C GLU A 586 34.78 -11.38 0.02
N ASN A 587 34.94 -10.06 -0.08
CA ASN A 587 34.77 -9.23 -1.27
C ASN A 587 33.36 -9.33 -1.88
N LEU A 588 32.34 -9.28 -1.02
CA LEU A 588 30.93 -9.24 -1.40
C LEU A 588 30.31 -7.92 -0.93
N GLY A 589 29.72 -7.17 -1.86
CA GLY A 589 28.97 -5.96 -1.53
C GLY A 589 27.59 -6.30 -0.95
N VAL A 590 27.04 -5.40 -0.15
CA VAL A 590 25.72 -5.57 0.48
C VAL A 590 24.72 -4.60 -0.14
N VAL A 591 23.59 -5.13 -0.61
CA VAL A 591 22.45 -4.35 -1.09
C VAL A 591 21.30 -4.54 -0.11
N MET A 592 20.69 -3.46 0.33
CA MET A 592 19.55 -3.51 1.25
C MET A 592 18.23 -3.29 0.49
N ASP A 593 17.26 -4.16 0.69
CA ASP A 593 15.88 -3.92 0.26
C ASP A 593 15.18 -2.91 1.19
N VAL A 594 14.68 -1.81 0.64
CA VAL A 594 14.10 -0.68 1.37
C VAL A 594 12.67 -0.38 0.93
N VAL A 595 11.76 -0.16 1.89
CA VAL A 595 10.30 -0.11 1.68
C VAL A 595 9.76 1.25 2.15
N TYR A 596 10.24 2.32 1.53
CA TYR A 596 9.79 3.66 1.87
C TYR A 596 8.40 4.00 1.32
N ASN A 597 7.84 3.15 0.45
CA ASN A 597 6.57 3.32 -0.26
C ASN A 597 5.33 3.25 0.63
N HIS A 598 5.41 2.57 1.77
CA HIS A 598 4.30 2.42 2.72
C HIS A 598 4.81 2.11 4.14
N MET A 599 3.87 2.07 5.11
CA MET A 599 4.11 1.60 6.47
C MET A 599 3.04 0.58 6.83
N TYR A 600 3.31 -0.31 7.79
CA TYR A 600 2.32 -1.34 8.15
C TYR A 600 0.97 -0.79 8.62
N ALA A 601 0.96 0.29 9.42
CA ALA A 601 -0.28 0.86 9.96
C ALA A 601 -0.19 2.39 10.07
N VAL A 602 -0.92 3.11 9.21
CA VAL A 602 -0.93 4.59 9.19
C VAL A 602 -1.31 5.18 10.54
N ASN A 603 -2.43 4.78 11.12
CA ASN A 603 -2.95 5.41 12.33
C ASN A 603 -1.97 5.30 13.52
N GLU A 604 -1.27 4.19 13.63
CA GLU A 604 -0.32 3.91 14.71
C GLU A 604 1.13 4.30 14.34
N SER A 605 1.38 4.64 13.08
CA SER A 605 2.73 5.00 12.63
C SER A 605 3.26 6.23 13.37
N ASN A 606 4.56 6.20 13.66
CA ASN A 606 5.26 7.31 14.31
C ASN A 606 5.05 8.64 13.57
N PHE A 607 5.07 8.60 12.24
CA PHE A 607 4.80 9.76 11.39
C PHE A 607 3.40 10.36 11.60
N ASN A 608 2.35 9.53 11.58
CA ASN A 608 0.99 10.02 11.75
C ASN A 608 0.67 10.42 13.20
N GLN A 609 1.35 9.83 14.18
CA GLN A 609 1.25 10.25 15.58
C GLN A 609 1.83 11.65 15.78
N LEU A 610 2.90 12.01 15.06
CA LEU A 610 3.57 13.31 15.15
C LEU A 610 2.92 14.40 14.28
N VAL A 611 2.58 14.08 13.02
CA VAL A 611 1.98 15.02 12.07
C VAL A 611 0.87 14.32 11.26
N PRO A 612 -0.33 14.18 11.84
CA PRO A 612 -1.45 13.50 11.20
C PRO A 612 -1.73 14.04 9.80
N GLY A 613 -1.81 13.14 8.82
CA GLY A 613 -2.20 13.47 7.45
C GLY A 613 -1.13 14.12 6.55
N TYR A 614 0.13 14.22 7.00
CA TYR A 614 1.24 14.82 6.24
C TYR A 614 2.02 13.80 5.39
N TYR A 615 2.51 12.72 6.01
CA TYR A 615 3.47 11.77 5.41
C TYR A 615 2.87 10.76 4.41
N PHE A 616 1.55 10.83 4.18
CA PHE A 616 0.81 9.87 3.35
C PHE A 616 0.00 10.60 2.29
N ARG A 617 -0.20 9.94 1.15
CA ARG A 617 -1.05 10.46 0.07
C ARG A 617 -2.52 10.15 0.32
N TYR A 618 -3.37 11.04 -0.20
CA TYR A 618 -4.81 10.95 -0.08
C TYR A 618 -5.45 11.19 -1.44
N ASN A 619 -6.57 10.53 -1.70
CA ASN A 619 -7.42 10.79 -2.86
C ASN A 619 -8.19 12.12 -2.67
N GLU A 620 -8.82 12.61 -3.74
CA GLU A 620 -9.60 13.86 -3.70
C GLU A 620 -10.73 13.86 -2.66
N ASP A 621 -11.29 12.70 -2.36
CA ASP A 621 -12.35 12.50 -1.37
C ASP A 621 -11.83 12.46 0.09
N GLY A 622 -10.51 12.52 0.29
CA GLY A 622 -9.87 12.49 1.60
C GLY A 622 -9.59 11.09 2.14
N THR A 623 -9.83 10.02 1.38
CA THR A 623 -9.41 8.65 1.73
C THR A 623 -7.91 8.46 1.47
N LEU A 624 -7.28 7.51 2.16
CA LEU A 624 -5.87 7.16 1.91
C LEU A 624 -5.70 6.61 0.50
N ALA A 625 -4.66 7.07 -0.18
CA ALA A 625 -4.21 6.45 -1.42
C ALA A 625 -3.68 5.05 -1.15
N ASN A 626 -3.91 4.11 -2.08
CA ASN A 626 -3.50 2.71 -1.92
C ASN A 626 -2.97 2.14 -3.25
N GLY A 627 -2.12 2.90 -3.94
CA GLY A 627 -1.42 2.44 -5.13
C GLY A 627 -0.51 1.25 -4.83
N THR A 628 0.00 1.13 -3.61
CA THR A 628 0.80 -0.01 -3.12
C THR A 628 -0.02 -1.31 -2.99
N GLY A 629 -1.33 -1.20 -2.78
CA GLY A 629 -2.22 -2.35 -2.54
C GLY A 629 -2.19 -2.89 -1.10
N VAL A 630 -1.43 -2.28 -0.19
CA VAL A 630 -1.23 -2.75 1.20
C VAL A 630 -1.75 -1.77 2.27
N GLY A 631 -2.48 -0.74 1.86
CA GLY A 631 -3.31 0.10 2.73
C GLY A 631 -2.99 1.59 2.68
N ASN A 632 -1.76 1.96 2.29
CA ASN A 632 -1.36 3.37 2.16
C ASN A 632 -0.19 3.58 1.20
N ASP A 633 -0.07 4.81 0.70
CA ASP A 633 1.10 5.29 -0.03
C ASP A 633 1.75 6.43 0.76
N THR A 634 3.06 6.36 1.01
CA THR A 634 3.80 7.51 1.56
C THR A 634 3.87 8.64 0.53
N ALA A 635 3.87 9.88 0.99
CA ALA A 635 3.95 11.07 0.15
C ALA A 635 5.39 11.54 0.00
N SER A 636 6.21 10.84 -0.80
CA SER A 636 7.63 11.17 -0.99
C SER A 636 7.87 12.60 -1.49
N GLU A 637 6.91 13.17 -2.23
CA GLU A 637 6.99 14.53 -2.77
C GLU A 637 6.87 15.64 -1.73
N ARG A 638 6.65 15.28 -0.45
CA ARG A 638 6.59 16.21 0.68
C ARG A 638 7.98 16.46 1.20
N ASN A 639 8.35 17.73 1.41
CA ASN A 639 9.71 18.10 1.75
C ASN A 639 10.29 17.32 2.96
N MET A 640 9.51 17.10 4.02
CA MET A 640 10.00 16.33 5.18
C MET A 640 9.98 14.81 4.96
N MET A 641 9.18 14.27 4.03
CA MET A 641 9.24 12.85 3.65
C MET A 641 10.39 12.60 2.68
N GLU A 642 10.60 13.46 1.68
CA GLU A 642 11.77 13.44 0.79
C GLU A 642 13.05 13.48 1.62
N LYS A 643 13.16 14.49 2.51
CA LYS A 643 14.27 14.61 3.45
C LYS A 643 14.44 13.35 4.29
N PHE A 644 13.37 12.80 4.85
CA PHE A 644 13.45 11.58 5.64
C PHE A 644 14.02 10.40 4.84
N ILE A 645 13.54 10.18 3.61
CA ILE A 645 14.02 9.10 2.74
C ILE A 645 15.51 9.28 2.42
N VAL A 646 15.91 10.50 2.04
CA VAL A 646 17.31 10.82 1.73
C VAL A 646 18.21 10.66 2.97
N ASP A 647 17.80 11.20 4.12
CA ASP A 647 18.54 11.09 5.38
C ASP A 647 18.66 9.61 5.81
N SER A 648 17.58 8.84 5.71
CA SER A 648 17.53 7.42 6.08
C SER A 648 18.45 6.57 5.22
N VAL A 649 18.39 6.74 3.90
CA VAL A 649 19.27 6.03 2.96
C VAL A 649 20.74 6.42 3.16
N SER A 650 21.02 7.70 3.40
CA SER A 650 22.37 8.19 3.67
C SER A 650 22.91 7.60 4.97
N TYR A 651 22.09 7.57 6.03
CA TYR A 651 22.43 6.93 7.30
C TYR A 651 22.78 5.45 7.12
N TRP A 652 21.96 4.67 6.41
CA TRP A 652 22.27 3.27 6.13
C TRP A 652 23.57 3.11 5.32
N ALA A 653 23.83 4.01 4.36
CA ALA A 653 25.05 3.98 3.57
C ALA A 653 26.31 4.28 4.42
N GLU A 654 26.27 5.31 5.26
CA GLU A 654 27.43 5.75 6.06
C GLU A 654 27.65 4.87 7.30
N GLU A 655 26.60 4.61 8.07
CA GLU A 655 26.68 3.89 9.35
C GLU A 655 26.99 2.40 9.17
N TYR A 656 26.46 1.80 8.09
CA TYR A 656 26.56 0.36 7.83
C TYR A 656 27.42 0.01 6.61
N ASN A 657 27.98 1.00 5.91
CA ASN A 657 28.78 0.81 4.69
C ASN A 657 28.06 0.00 3.60
N MET A 658 26.78 0.31 3.37
CA MET A 658 25.97 -0.35 2.33
C MET A 658 26.52 -0.05 0.92
N ASN A 659 26.44 -1.03 0.02
CA ASN A 659 26.91 -0.92 -1.37
C ASN A 659 25.76 -0.82 -2.39
N GLY A 660 24.52 -0.82 -1.92
CA GLY A 660 23.37 -0.52 -2.76
C GLY A 660 22.04 -0.62 -2.03
N PHE A 661 21.00 -0.15 -2.71
CA PHE A 661 19.63 -0.13 -2.23
C PHE A 661 18.68 -0.62 -3.33
N ARG A 662 17.81 -1.58 -2.98
CA ARG A 662 16.69 -2.02 -3.80
C ARG A 662 15.42 -1.39 -3.24
N PHE A 663 14.79 -0.49 -4.00
CA PHE A 663 13.56 0.19 -3.63
C PHE A 663 12.35 -0.67 -3.98
N ASP A 664 11.64 -1.12 -2.95
CA ASP A 664 10.34 -1.76 -3.04
C ASP A 664 9.30 -0.84 -3.65
N LEU A 665 8.50 -1.37 -4.58
CA LEU A 665 7.47 -0.63 -5.32
C LEU A 665 7.93 0.80 -5.70
N MET A 666 9.16 0.93 -6.22
CA MET A 666 9.81 2.22 -6.52
C MET A 666 8.92 3.19 -7.30
N GLY A 667 8.04 2.68 -8.16
CA GLY A 667 7.06 3.49 -8.91
C GLY A 667 5.99 4.22 -8.07
N ILE A 668 5.92 3.99 -6.75
CA ILE A 668 5.14 4.79 -5.80
C ILE A 668 5.84 6.11 -5.49
N HIS A 669 7.16 6.18 -5.56
CA HIS A 669 7.91 7.40 -5.33
C HIS A 669 7.83 8.32 -6.54
N ASP A 670 8.09 9.61 -6.32
CA ASP A 670 8.33 10.56 -7.40
C ASP A 670 9.80 10.52 -7.86
N THR A 671 10.03 10.93 -9.11
CA THR A 671 11.36 10.97 -9.74
C THR A 671 12.30 11.97 -9.07
N ASP A 672 11.77 13.06 -8.49
CA ASP A 672 12.57 14.09 -7.84
C ASP A 672 13.25 13.51 -6.58
N THR A 673 12.48 12.84 -5.71
CA THR A 673 12.99 12.15 -4.52
C THR A 673 14.03 11.08 -4.88
N MET A 674 13.76 10.25 -5.90
CA MET A 674 14.71 9.20 -6.28
C MET A 674 16.03 9.77 -6.82
N ASN A 675 15.97 10.90 -7.53
CA ASN A 675 17.17 11.61 -7.98
C ASN A 675 17.92 12.28 -6.81
N ALA A 676 17.21 12.80 -5.80
CA ALA A 676 17.83 13.32 -4.58
C ALA A 676 18.56 12.22 -3.80
N VAL A 677 17.97 11.02 -3.69
CA VAL A 677 18.64 9.83 -3.14
C VAL A 677 19.90 9.50 -3.94
N ARG A 678 19.80 9.50 -5.28
CA ARG A 678 20.95 9.19 -6.14
C ARG A 678 22.09 10.20 -5.95
N GLU A 679 21.76 11.49 -5.86
CA GLU A 679 22.73 12.56 -5.62
C GLU A 679 23.41 12.41 -4.26
N ALA A 680 22.65 12.20 -3.18
CA ALA A 680 23.20 11.98 -1.84
C ALA A 680 24.16 10.77 -1.79
N LEU A 681 23.77 9.64 -2.39
CA LEU A 681 24.62 8.46 -2.46
C LEU A 681 25.87 8.67 -3.32
N ASP A 682 25.82 9.50 -4.35
CA ASP A 682 27.00 9.84 -5.16
C ASP A 682 28.02 10.68 -4.39
N GLU A 683 27.57 11.50 -3.45
CA GLU A 683 28.45 12.26 -2.56
C GLU A 683 29.19 11.36 -1.57
N ILE A 684 28.53 10.28 -1.11
CA ILE A 684 29.09 9.25 -0.23
C ILE A 684 30.03 8.33 -1.03
N ASP A 685 29.49 7.59 -2.00
CA ASP A 685 30.22 6.72 -2.92
C ASP A 685 29.41 6.46 -4.21
N PRO A 686 29.88 6.96 -5.39
CA PRO A 686 29.19 6.76 -6.66
C PRO A 686 29.15 5.30 -7.13
N SER A 687 29.86 4.38 -6.49
CA SER A 687 29.75 2.96 -6.78
C SER A 687 28.50 2.31 -6.20
N ILE A 688 27.82 2.96 -5.24
CA ILE A 688 26.60 2.44 -4.60
C ILE A 688 25.50 2.28 -5.65
N ILE A 689 24.95 1.07 -5.77
CA ILE A 689 23.91 0.74 -6.75
C ILE A 689 22.53 1.17 -6.22
N VAL A 690 21.74 1.83 -7.05
CA VAL A 690 20.31 2.06 -6.78
C VAL A 690 19.51 1.30 -7.81
N LEU A 691 18.64 0.41 -7.36
CA LEU A 691 17.71 -0.33 -8.22
C LEU A 691 16.32 -0.37 -7.59
N GLY A 692 15.30 -0.72 -8.35
CA GLY A 692 13.96 -0.88 -7.78
C GLY A 692 12.89 -1.36 -8.75
N GLU A 693 11.71 -1.52 -8.18
CA GLU A 693 10.49 -1.96 -8.86
C GLU A 693 9.72 -0.78 -9.45
N GLY A 694 10.15 -0.33 -10.64
CA GLY A 694 9.50 0.78 -11.33
C GLY A 694 8.17 0.42 -11.99
N TRP A 695 7.25 -0.20 -11.25
CA TRP A 695 5.89 -0.52 -11.71
C TRP A 695 5.04 0.75 -11.84
N ASP A 696 4.16 0.81 -12.83
CA ASP A 696 3.19 1.91 -12.93
C ASP A 696 1.96 1.61 -12.07
N LEU A 697 1.97 2.16 -10.85
CA LEU A 697 0.99 1.89 -9.80
C LEU A 697 -0.01 3.03 -9.64
N ASN A 698 -1.20 2.75 -9.12
CA ASN A 698 -2.32 3.70 -9.04
C ASN A 698 -2.24 4.64 -7.81
N THR A 699 -1.09 5.29 -7.63
CA THR A 699 -0.89 6.37 -6.64
C THR A 699 -1.29 7.73 -7.24
N PRO A 700 -1.85 8.69 -6.45
CA PRO A 700 -2.26 10.02 -6.92
C PRO A 700 -1.05 10.95 -7.14
N LEU A 701 -0.16 10.54 -8.04
CA LEU A 701 0.92 11.33 -8.60
C LEU A 701 0.70 11.50 -10.11
N ASP A 702 1.13 12.63 -10.64
CA ASP A 702 1.18 12.84 -12.08
C ASP A 702 1.97 11.71 -12.76
N PRO A 703 1.46 11.09 -13.83
CA PRO A 703 2.10 9.93 -14.45
C PRO A 703 3.55 10.15 -14.88
N GLU A 704 3.91 11.38 -15.27
CA GLU A 704 5.27 11.77 -15.69
C GLU A 704 6.23 11.93 -14.50
N ARG A 705 5.71 12.05 -13.27
CA ARG A 705 6.52 12.21 -12.05
C ARG A 705 6.77 10.89 -11.32
N LYS A 706 6.09 9.80 -11.67
CA LYS A 706 6.27 8.51 -10.98
C LYS A 706 7.65 7.91 -11.32
N ALA A 707 8.37 7.39 -10.33
CA ALA A 707 9.65 6.71 -10.50
C ALA A 707 9.49 5.30 -11.08
N ASN A 708 8.83 5.20 -12.24
CA ASN A 708 8.53 3.96 -12.94
C ASN A 708 9.34 3.82 -14.23
N GLN A 709 9.30 2.62 -14.82
CA GLN A 709 10.04 2.27 -16.04
C GLN A 709 9.74 3.20 -17.24
N LYS A 710 8.55 3.81 -17.33
CA LYS A 710 8.21 4.72 -18.45
C LYS A 710 8.97 6.04 -18.35
N ASN A 711 9.37 6.43 -17.14
CA ASN A 711 10.11 7.65 -16.85
C ASN A 711 11.58 7.34 -16.49
N ALA A 712 12.08 6.16 -16.84
CA ALA A 712 13.49 5.78 -16.58
C ALA A 712 14.48 6.78 -17.21
N GLU A 713 14.11 7.45 -18.29
CA GLU A 713 14.94 8.51 -18.90
C GLU A 713 15.23 9.71 -18.00
N ASP A 714 14.36 9.96 -17.01
CA ASP A 714 14.49 11.05 -16.04
C ASP A 714 15.22 10.61 -14.75
N MET A 715 15.67 9.35 -14.69
CA MET A 715 16.31 8.74 -13.52
C MET A 715 17.65 8.06 -13.91
N PRO A 716 18.66 8.84 -14.33
CA PRO A 716 19.97 8.30 -14.69
C PRO A 716 20.61 7.55 -13.51
N ARG A 717 21.28 6.43 -13.79
CA ARG A 717 21.95 5.59 -12.77
C ARG A 717 21.03 5.03 -11.67
N ILE A 718 19.74 4.89 -11.98
CA ILE A 718 18.75 4.18 -11.17
C ILE A 718 18.18 3.03 -12.00
N ALA A 719 18.41 1.81 -11.54
CA ALA A 719 18.08 0.59 -12.27
C ALA A 719 16.67 0.06 -11.98
N HIS A 720 16.10 -0.61 -12.97
CA HIS A 720 14.73 -1.11 -12.92
C HIS A 720 14.71 -2.62 -13.20
N PHE A 721 13.90 -3.36 -12.45
CA PHE A 721 13.64 -4.78 -12.75
C PHE A 721 13.03 -4.95 -14.14
N ASN A 722 13.66 -5.77 -15.00
CA ASN A 722 13.24 -5.96 -16.38
C ASN A 722 12.16 -7.05 -16.54
N ASP A 723 10.91 -6.68 -16.31
CA ASP A 723 9.76 -7.55 -16.47
C ASP A 723 9.56 -8.08 -17.89
N THR A 724 10.02 -7.31 -18.88
CA THR A 724 9.96 -7.74 -20.28
C THR A 724 10.83 -8.97 -20.52
N LEU A 725 12.02 -9.04 -19.90
CA LEU A 725 12.83 -10.27 -19.93
C LEU A 725 12.17 -11.38 -19.14
N ARG A 726 11.74 -11.12 -17.90
CA ARG A 726 11.13 -12.11 -17.01
C ARG A 726 9.98 -12.83 -17.71
N ASP A 727 8.98 -12.07 -18.15
CA ASP A 727 7.74 -12.61 -18.73
C ASP A 727 7.99 -13.18 -20.13
N GLY A 728 8.84 -12.53 -20.92
CA GLY A 728 9.25 -13.05 -22.22
C GLY A 728 9.98 -14.38 -22.13
N ALA A 729 10.78 -14.60 -21.07
CA ALA A 729 11.57 -15.79 -20.87
C ALA A 729 10.77 -16.93 -20.23
N LYS A 730 10.16 -16.71 -19.05
CA LYS A 730 9.48 -17.75 -18.26
C LYS A 730 7.97 -17.85 -18.51
N GLY A 731 7.36 -16.78 -19.01
CA GLY A 731 5.91 -16.62 -19.17
C GLY A 731 5.33 -15.70 -18.10
N SER A 732 4.08 -15.24 -18.32
CA SER A 732 3.40 -14.30 -17.41
C SER A 732 3.39 -14.79 -15.96
N VAL A 733 3.59 -13.86 -15.02
CA VAL A 733 3.43 -14.09 -13.58
C VAL A 733 1.97 -14.07 -13.13
N TRP A 734 1.07 -13.47 -13.91
CA TRP A 734 -0.37 -13.41 -13.63
C TRP A 734 -1.13 -14.65 -14.07
N GLU A 735 -0.56 -15.42 -15.01
CA GLU A 735 -1.14 -16.67 -15.52
C GLU A 735 -0.15 -17.81 -15.29
N ASP A 736 -0.37 -18.59 -14.23
CA ASP A 736 0.48 -19.71 -13.82
C ASP A 736 0.88 -20.65 -14.98
N ALA A 737 -0.06 -20.95 -15.87
CA ALA A 737 0.13 -21.88 -16.99
C ALA A 737 0.67 -21.23 -18.28
N ASP A 738 0.82 -19.90 -18.35
CA ASP A 738 1.35 -19.24 -19.56
C ASP A 738 2.84 -19.57 -19.75
N PRO A 739 3.26 -20.14 -20.89
CA PRO A 739 4.66 -20.38 -21.18
C PRO A 739 5.39 -19.10 -21.61
N GLY A 740 6.73 -19.14 -21.62
CA GLY A 740 7.61 -18.14 -22.19
C GLY A 740 8.55 -18.73 -23.24
N PHE A 741 9.59 -17.98 -23.62
CA PHE A 741 10.58 -18.45 -24.59
C PHE A 741 11.19 -19.79 -24.17
N ILE A 742 11.64 -19.93 -22.92
CA ILE A 742 12.48 -21.06 -22.48
C ILE A 742 11.77 -22.41 -22.49
N ASN A 743 10.45 -22.42 -22.36
CA ASN A 743 9.60 -23.62 -22.40
C ASN A 743 8.80 -23.73 -23.72
N GLY A 744 9.16 -22.93 -24.73
CA GLY A 744 8.81 -23.18 -26.13
C GLY A 744 7.74 -22.28 -26.74
N LYS A 745 7.28 -21.23 -26.04
CA LYS A 745 6.36 -20.22 -26.61
C LYS A 745 6.99 -19.59 -27.84
N GLN A 746 6.23 -19.57 -28.93
CA GLN A 746 6.71 -19.08 -30.21
C GLN A 746 6.51 -17.56 -30.31
N GLY A 747 7.39 -16.87 -31.05
CA GLY A 747 7.24 -15.43 -31.30
C GLY A 747 7.90 -14.54 -30.25
N MET A 748 8.59 -15.11 -29.26
CA MET A 748 9.30 -14.36 -28.22
C MET A 748 10.69 -13.88 -28.68
N GLU A 749 11.12 -14.22 -29.90
CA GLU A 749 12.48 -13.94 -30.37
C GLU A 749 12.83 -12.44 -30.35
N GLU A 750 11.92 -11.53 -30.70
CA GLU A 750 12.22 -10.09 -30.68
C GLU A 750 12.30 -9.56 -29.24
N ILE A 751 11.39 -9.97 -28.35
CA ILE A 751 11.44 -9.62 -26.92
C ILE A 751 12.77 -10.07 -26.30
N MET A 752 13.21 -11.29 -26.61
CA MET A 752 14.49 -11.81 -26.14
C MET A 752 15.68 -11.06 -26.71
N LYS A 753 15.64 -10.61 -27.97
CA LYS A 753 16.72 -9.77 -28.52
C LYS A 753 16.77 -8.41 -27.85
N GLN A 754 15.62 -7.75 -27.69
CA GLN A 754 15.52 -6.46 -26.99
C GLN A 754 16.06 -6.59 -25.57
N SER A 755 15.65 -7.63 -24.84
CA SER A 755 16.10 -7.88 -23.48
C SER A 755 17.60 -8.17 -23.40
N VAL A 756 18.14 -9.03 -24.29
CA VAL A 756 19.58 -9.34 -24.36
C VAL A 756 20.42 -8.09 -24.63
N ALA A 757 19.88 -7.17 -25.42
CA ALA A 757 20.55 -5.91 -25.72
C ALA A 757 20.48 -4.89 -24.58
N GLY A 758 19.73 -5.12 -23.50
CA GLY A 758 19.58 -4.15 -22.40
C GLY A 758 18.36 -3.24 -22.53
N GLY A 759 17.36 -3.59 -23.34
CA GLY A 759 16.04 -2.93 -23.34
C GLY A 759 15.96 -1.51 -23.92
N PHE A 760 17.08 -0.86 -24.25
CA PHE A 760 17.14 0.43 -24.95
C PHE A 760 16.94 0.30 -26.47
N ASP A 761 16.88 1.44 -27.19
CA ASP A 761 16.63 1.45 -28.64
C ASP A 761 17.80 0.83 -29.40
N TYR A 762 17.62 -0.38 -29.92
CA TYR A 762 18.62 -1.09 -30.70
C TYR A 762 18.25 -1.17 -32.20
N ALA A 763 16.97 -0.98 -32.59
CA ALA A 763 16.52 -1.13 -33.99
C ALA A 763 15.08 -0.65 -34.31
N ASP A 764 14.61 0.51 -33.82
CA ASP A 764 13.26 1.10 -34.08
C ASP A 764 12.07 0.38 -33.41
N SER A 765 12.23 -0.08 -32.15
CA SER A 765 11.10 -0.59 -31.34
C SER A 765 11.19 -0.05 -29.92
N THR A 766 10.06 0.51 -29.42
CA THR A 766 9.81 1.07 -28.08
C THR A 766 10.92 0.81 -27.07
N ALA A 767 11.83 1.78 -26.92
CA ALA A 767 12.85 1.78 -25.88
C ALA A 767 12.23 2.21 -24.55
N THR A 768 12.56 1.47 -23.49
CA THR A 768 12.15 1.79 -22.12
C THR A 768 13.30 2.47 -21.36
N TYR A 769 14.54 2.08 -21.64
CA TYR A 769 15.73 2.52 -20.91
C TYR A 769 16.68 3.31 -21.81
N ARG A 770 17.55 4.12 -21.20
CA ARG A 770 18.58 4.91 -21.92
C ARG A 770 19.90 4.17 -22.01
N ASP A 771 20.31 3.53 -20.92
CA ASP A 771 21.61 2.86 -20.80
C ASP A 771 21.48 1.50 -20.06
N PRO A 772 22.46 0.60 -20.23
CA PRO A 772 22.41 -0.74 -19.62
C PRO A 772 22.48 -0.73 -18.09
N ASP A 773 23.04 0.30 -17.47
CA ASP A 773 23.06 0.49 -16.01
C ASP A 773 21.65 0.63 -15.41
N GLN A 774 20.64 0.95 -16.21
CA GLN A 774 19.26 1.10 -15.78
C GLN A 774 18.46 -0.22 -15.76
N VAL A 775 19.07 -1.37 -16.09
CA VAL A 775 18.32 -2.60 -16.38
C VAL A 775 18.80 -3.77 -15.55
N VAL A 776 17.93 -4.29 -14.68
CA VAL A 776 18.15 -5.50 -13.89
C VAL A 776 17.54 -6.70 -14.59
N GLN A 777 18.40 -7.59 -15.08
CA GLN A 777 18.01 -8.80 -15.81
C GLN A 777 17.75 -9.94 -14.83
N TYR A 778 16.54 -10.49 -14.88
CA TYR A 778 16.13 -11.55 -13.96
C TYR A 778 15.04 -12.45 -14.56
N VAL A 779 14.86 -13.61 -13.93
CA VAL A 779 13.75 -14.55 -14.19
C VAL A 779 13.12 -15.09 -12.91
N GLU A 780 13.72 -14.83 -11.76
CA GLU A 780 13.26 -15.26 -10.44
C GLU A 780 13.65 -14.19 -9.43
N ALA A 781 12.76 -13.96 -8.47
CA ALA A 781 12.93 -13.13 -7.28
C ALA A 781 12.20 -13.85 -6.13
N HIS A 782 12.21 -13.26 -4.93
CA HIS A 782 11.47 -13.77 -3.78
C HIS A 782 9.95 -13.86 -4.05
N ASP A 783 9.44 -12.91 -4.84
CA ASP A 783 8.06 -12.81 -5.31
C ASP A 783 7.68 -13.82 -6.39
N ASN A 784 6.38 -14.09 -6.46
CA ASN A 784 5.77 -15.04 -7.39
C ASN A 784 6.32 -16.47 -7.22
N LEU A 785 6.08 -17.31 -8.22
CA LEU A 785 6.66 -18.66 -8.27
C LEU A 785 8.16 -18.58 -8.56
N THR A 786 8.92 -19.46 -7.88
CA THR A 786 10.28 -19.79 -8.30
C THR A 786 10.28 -20.26 -9.76
N LEU A 787 11.39 -20.13 -10.47
CA LEU A 787 11.51 -20.58 -11.86
C LEU A 787 11.25 -22.08 -11.97
N TRP A 788 11.70 -22.87 -11.00
CA TRP A 788 11.39 -24.30 -10.94
C TRP A 788 9.88 -24.55 -10.83
N ASP A 789 9.20 -23.88 -9.90
CA ASP A 789 7.77 -24.10 -9.67
C ASP A 789 6.91 -23.57 -10.84
N LYS A 790 7.32 -22.46 -11.46
CA LYS A 790 6.71 -21.97 -12.71
C LYS A 790 6.87 -23.00 -13.83
N LEU A 791 8.03 -23.65 -13.96
CA LEU A 791 8.26 -24.70 -14.95
C LEU A 791 7.47 -25.97 -14.64
N GLU A 792 7.32 -26.35 -13.37
CA GLU A 792 6.43 -27.43 -12.94
C GLU A 792 4.98 -27.17 -13.37
N LYS A 793 4.45 -25.97 -13.10
CA LYS A 793 3.07 -25.60 -13.47
C LYS A 793 2.86 -25.49 -14.99
N THR A 794 3.77 -24.84 -15.70
CA THR A 794 3.64 -24.63 -17.16
C THR A 794 3.92 -25.90 -17.97
N ASN A 795 4.69 -26.85 -17.43
CA ASN A 795 5.14 -28.06 -18.14
C ASN A 795 4.95 -29.34 -17.29
N PRO A 796 3.71 -29.68 -16.89
CA PRO A 796 3.47 -30.80 -15.97
C PRO A 796 3.91 -32.16 -16.53
N ASP A 797 3.84 -32.33 -17.86
CA ASP A 797 4.24 -33.57 -18.55
C ASP A 797 5.73 -33.62 -18.93
N ALA A 798 6.50 -32.55 -18.70
CA ALA A 798 7.92 -32.53 -19.04
C ALA A 798 8.74 -33.37 -18.06
N SER A 799 9.78 -34.02 -18.58
CA SER A 799 10.74 -34.72 -17.73
C SER A 799 11.53 -33.75 -16.88
N GLU A 800 12.00 -34.19 -15.72
CA GLU A 800 12.89 -33.39 -14.86
C GLU A 800 14.12 -32.89 -15.61
N MET A 801 14.71 -33.73 -16.48
CA MET A 801 15.82 -33.33 -17.36
C MET A 801 15.46 -32.18 -18.29
N ASP A 802 14.25 -32.17 -18.85
CA ASP A 802 13.78 -31.07 -19.70
C ASP A 802 13.57 -29.80 -18.87
N LYS A 803 13.02 -29.91 -17.66
CA LYS A 803 12.83 -28.76 -16.73
C LYS A 803 14.17 -28.17 -16.29
N LYS A 804 15.14 -28.99 -15.88
CA LYS A 804 16.53 -28.57 -15.62
C LYS A 804 17.13 -27.85 -16.82
N ALA A 805 16.89 -28.35 -18.04
CA ALA A 805 17.39 -27.74 -19.27
C ALA A 805 16.72 -26.37 -19.57
N MET A 806 15.40 -26.25 -19.38
CA MET A 806 14.67 -24.98 -19.48
C MET A 806 15.17 -23.95 -18.46
N HIS A 807 15.38 -24.40 -17.22
CA HIS A 807 15.87 -23.54 -16.14
C HIS A 807 17.29 -23.03 -16.43
N LYS A 808 18.22 -23.92 -16.79
CA LYS A 808 19.57 -23.54 -17.22
C LYS A 808 19.56 -22.61 -18.43
N LEU A 809 18.63 -22.80 -19.37
CA LEU A 809 18.44 -21.89 -20.51
C LEU A 809 18.03 -20.49 -20.04
N GLY A 810 17.06 -20.36 -19.13
CA GLY A 810 16.66 -19.07 -18.56
C GLY A 810 17.82 -18.37 -17.83
N SER A 811 18.52 -19.09 -16.97
CA SER A 811 19.69 -18.58 -16.24
C SER A 811 20.83 -18.16 -17.17
N SER A 812 21.05 -18.90 -18.27
CA SER A 812 22.03 -18.53 -19.29
C SER A 812 21.67 -17.23 -20.00
N ILE A 813 20.39 -16.99 -20.26
CA ILE A 813 19.94 -15.76 -20.93
C ILE A 813 20.25 -14.57 -20.03
N VAL A 814 19.90 -14.64 -18.74
CA VAL A 814 20.22 -13.59 -17.76
C VAL A 814 21.73 -13.29 -17.76
N LEU A 815 22.57 -14.30 -17.50
CA LEU A 815 24.01 -14.11 -17.33
C LEU A 815 24.79 -13.75 -18.60
N THR A 816 24.16 -13.85 -19.78
CA THR A 816 24.77 -13.45 -21.06
C THR A 816 24.13 -12.22 -21.71
N SER A 817 23.13 -11.60 -21.05
CA SER A 817 22.53 -10.34 -21.47
C SER A 817 23.33 -9.13 -20.98
N GLN A 818 23.18 -7.98 -21.64
CA GLN A 818 23.70 -6.70 -21.14
C GLN A 818 22.87 -6.20 -19.94
N GLY A 819 23.43 -5.28 -19.15
CA GLY A 819 22.84 -4.73 -17.93
C GLY A 819 23.28 -5.44 -16.65
N ILE A 820 22.55 -5.24 -15.56
CA ILE A 820 22.85 -5.81 -14.23
C ILE A 820 22.25 -7.22 -14.15
N SER A 821 22.99 -8.21 -13.67
CA SER A 821 22.46 -9.57 -13.49
C SER A 821 21.92 -9.78 -12.09
N PHE A 822 20.74 -10.38 -11.97
CA PHE A 822 20.09 -10.68 -10.70
C PHE A 822 19.68 -12.15 -10.62
N ILE A 823 19.91 -12.77 -9.46
CA ILE A 823 19.66 -14.17 -9.17
C ILE A 823 18.98 -14.26 -7.81
N HIS A 824 17.84 -14.94 -7.74
CA HIS A 824 17.21 -15.27 -6.46
C HIS A 824 17.96 -16.41 -5.77
N ALA A 825 18.16 -16.32 -4.46
CA ALA A 825 18.85 -17.35 -3.71
C ALA A 825 18.18 -18.72 -3.85
N GLY A 826 18.96 -19.70 -4.30
CA GLY A 826 18.54 -21.06 -4.57
C GLY A 826 18.07 -21.33 -5.99
N GLN A 827 17.94 -20.31 -6.85
CA GLN A 827 17.74 -20.51 -8.28
C GLN A 827 18.81 -21.46 -8.86
N GLU A 828 20.08 -21.33 -8.44
CA GLU A 828 21.20 -22.16 -8.89
C GLU A 828 21.03 -23.67 -8.62
N PHE A 829 20.25 -24.03 -7.60
CA PHE A 829 19.90 -25.41 -7.26
C PHE A 829 18.39 -25.66 -7.36
N MET A 830 17.73 -24.96 -8.29
CA MET A 830 16.36 -25.24 -8.70
C MET A 830 15.35 -25.07 -7.55
N ARG A 831 15.50 -24.05 -6.69
CA ARG A 831 14.66 -23.80 -5.50
C ARG A 831 13.17 -23.98 -5.80
N THR A 832 12.47 -24.62 -4.87
CA THR A 832 11.02 -24.81 -4.90
C THR A 832 10.44 -24.29 -3.60
N LYS A 833 9.28 -23.64 -3.69
CA LYS A 833 8.43 -23.26 -2.57
C LYS A 833 7.14 -24.10 -2.56
N GLY A 834 7.19 -25.29 -3.17
CA GLY A 834 6.03 -26.20 -3.27
C GLY A 834 4.89 -25.66 -4.14
N GLY A 835 5.16 -24.68 -5.02
CA GLY A 835 4.15 -24.01 -5.83
C GLY A 835 3.44 -22.86 -5.13
N ASP A 836 3.89 -22.45 -3.94
CA ASP A 836 3.50 -21.20 -3.32
C ASP A 836 4.08 -20.02 -4.11
N HIS A 837 3.20 -19.13 -4.53
CA HIS A 837 3.53 -17.97 -5.37
C HIS A 837 3.63 -16.68 -4.55
N ASN A 838 3.26 -16.68 -3.28
CA ASN A 838 3.38 -15.52 -2.42
C ASN A 838 3.63 -16.00 -0.99
N SER A 839 4.90 -16.33 -0.73
CA SER A 839 5.30 -17.02 0.49
C SER A 839 5.68 -16.07 1.63
N TYR A 840 5.22 -14.82 1.60
CA TYR A 840 5.63 -13.75 2.53
C TYR A 840 5.51 -14.12 4.00
N GLN A 841 4.49 -14.88 4.38
CA GLN A 841 4.25 -15.37 5.75
C GLN A 841 4.23 -16.90 5.83
N SER A 842 4.62 -17.58 4.75
CA SER A 842 4.64 -19.04 4.72
C SER A 842 5.72 -19.58 5.65
N PRO A 843 5.54 -20.79 6.21
CA PRO A 843 6.46 -21.31 7.23
C PRO A 843 7.87 -21.55 6.66
N ASP A 844 8.85 -21.69 7.56
CA ASP A 844 10.24 -22.01 7.22
C ASP A 844 10.35 -23.20 6.25
N SER A 845 9.49 -24.22 6.36
CA SER A 845 9.50 -25.38 5.44
C SER A 845 9.20 -25.04 3.97
N VAL A 846 8.61 -23.88 3.70
CA VAL A 846 8.35 -23.35 2.36
C VAL A 846 9.48 -22.41 1.93
N ASN A 847 9.96 -21.57 2.83
CA ASN A 847 10.92 -20.50 2.51
C ASN A 847 12.39 -20.89 2.63
N GLN A 848 12.77 -21.81 3.51
CA GLN A 848 14.18 -22.16 3.74
C GLN A 848 14.94 -22.49 2.45
N LEU A 849 16.22 -22.12 2.39
CA LEU A 849 17.13 -22.68 1.39
C LEU A 849 17.37 -24.16 1.74
N ASP A 850 17.02 -25.03 0.80
CA ASP A 850 17.19 -26.47 0.95
C ASP A 850 18.59 -26.91 0.52
N TRP A 851 19.46 -27.09 1.50
CA TRP A 851 20.84 -27.56 1.36
C TRP A 851 20.96 -29.04 1.00
N GLU A 852 19.93 -29.87 1.24
CA GLU A 852 19.86 -31.23 0.67
C GLU A 852 19.66 -31.13 -0.85
N ARG A 853 18.77 -30.24 -1.29
CA ARG A 853 18.58 -29.94 -2.71
C ARG A 853 19.81 -29.34 -3.36
N ARG A 854 20.52 -28.44 -2.67
CA ARG A 854 21.83 -27.94 -3.14
C ARG A 854 22.86 -29.07 -3.36
N ALA A 855 22.80 -30.15 -2.59
CA ALA A 855 23.63 -31.33 -2.83
C ALA A 855 23.13 -32.18 -4.01
N GLU A 856 21.82 -32.38 -4.12
CA GLU A 856 21.21 -33.13 -5.24
C GLU A 856 21.47 -32.47 -6.61
N PHE A 857 21.49 -31.13 -6.66
CA PHE A 857 21.60 -30.34 -7.90
C PHE A 857 23.00 -29.72 -8.10
N ASP A 858 24.06 -30.31 -7.54
CA ASP A 858 25.44 -29.78 -7.63
C ASP A 858 25.93 -29.55 -9.09
N GLU A 859 25.53 -30.40 -10.04
CA GLU A 859 25.85 -30.20 -11.47
C GLU A 859 25.22 -28.92 -12.06
N GLU A 860 24.03 -28.55 -11.59
CA GLU A 860 23.34 -27.33 -12.00
C GLU A 860 23.98 -26.09 -11.37
N VAL A 861 24.40 -26.18 -10.10
CA VAL A 861 25.16 -25.13 -9.39
C VAL A 861 26.47 -24.84 -10.11
N GLU A 862 27.25 -25.88 -10.43
CA GLU A 862 28.52 -25.74 -11.17
C GLU A 862 28.32 -25.17 -12.58
N TYR A 863 27.18 -25.46 -13.22
CA TYR A 863 26.82 -24.82 -14.49
C TYR A 863 26.58 -23.31 -14.31
N MET A 864 25.83 -22.89 -13.29
CA MET A 864 25.57 -21.46 -13.04
C MET A 864 26.85 -20.73 -12.65
N LYS A 865 27.67 -21.30 -11.77
CA LYS A 865 29.01 -20.79 -11.43
C LYS A 865 29.89 -20.62 -12.66
N GLY A 866 29.85 -21.57 -13.60
CA GLY A 866 30.55 -21.46 -14.88
C GLY A 866 30.04 -20.29 -15.75
N LEU A 867 28.74 -20.00 -15.73
CA LEU A 867 28.18 -18.82 -16.43
C LEU A 867 28.62 -17.51 -15.76
N ILE A 868 28.68 -17.48 -14.43
CA ILE A 868 29.19 -16.33 -13.66
C ILE A 868 30.67 -16.07 -13.97
N ASP A 869 31.54 -17.09 -13.92
CA ASP A 869 32.96 -17.00 -14.32
C ASP A 869 33.09 -16.50 -15.76
N LEU A 870 32.25 -16.99 -16.67
CA LEU A 870 32.22 -16.54 -18.06
C LEU A 870 31.89 -15.03 -18.16
N ARG A 871 30.83 -14.56 -17.48
CA ARG A 871 30.40 -13.17 -17.49
C ARG A 871 31.48 -12.24 -16.92
N GLN A 872 32.08 -12.62 -15.80
CA GLN A 872 33.16 -11.84 -15.17
C GLN A 872 34.41 -11.79 -16.05
N ARG A 873 34.72 -12.87 -16.78
CA ARG A 873 35.93 -12.96 -17.60
C ARG A 873 35.90 -12.14 -18.88
N PHE A 874 34.73 -11.93 -19.46
CA PHE A 874 34.57 -11.27 -20.76
C PHE A 874 33.73 -10.01 -20.61
N GLU A 875 34.40 -8.85 -20.70
CA GLU A 875 33.75 -7.52 -20.63
C GLU A 875 32.62 -7.36 -21.65
N ALA A 876 32.63 -8.11 -22.76
CA ALA A 876 31.64 -7.93 -23.81
C ALA A 876 30.22 -8.31 -23.39
N PHE A 877 30.04 -8.99 -22.24
CA PHE A 877 28.73 -9.24 -21.63
C PHE A 877 28.23 -8.09 -20.74
N ARG A 878 29.06 -7.08 -20.49
CA ARG A 878 28.89 -6.04 -19.48
C ARG A 878 29.38 -4.69 -20.02
N LEU A 879 28.92 -4.35 -21.21
CA LEU A 879 29.19 -3.05 -21.80
C LEU A 879 28.36 -2.00 -21.05
N THR A 880 28.91 -0.80 -20.91
CA THR A 880 28.40 0.23 -19.98
C THR A 880 27.74 1.41 -20.68
N ASP A 881 27.47 1.27 -21.97
CA ASP A 881 27.02 2.37 -22.84
C ASP A 881 26.19 1.78 -23.98
N ALA A 882 25.03 2.38 -24.22
CA ALA A 882 24.09 1.93 -25.25
C ALA A 882 24.70 1.96 -26.68
N ASP A 883 25.46 3.00 -27.02
CA ASP A 883 26.11 3.12 -28.33
C ASP A 883 27.17 2.02 -28.52
N GLU A 884 27.93 1.69 -27.46
CA GLU A 884 28.91 0.61 -27.49
C GLU A 884 28.25 -0.76 -27.70
N ILE A 885 27.07 -1.00 -27.11
CA ILE A 885 26.30 -2.22 -27.34
C ILE A 885 25.78 -2.25 -28.78
N GLU A 886 25.27 -1.14 -29.33
CA GLU A 886 24.85 -1.07 -30.73
C GLU A 886 26.01 -1.41 -31.70
N GLU A 887 27.21 -0.89 -31.41
CA GLU A 887 28.41 -1.15 -32.21
C GLU A 887 28.90 -2.60 -32.10
N ARG A 888 28.83 -3.22 -30.92
CA ARG A 888 29.54 -4.48 -30.63
C ARG A 888 28.65 -5.71 -30.52
N LEU A 889 27.35 -5.54 -30.31
CA LEU A 889 26.37 -6.63 -30.27
C LEU A 889 25.69 -6.71 -31.63
N HIS A 890 25.70 -7.90 -32.26
CA HIS A 890 25.08 -8.11 -33.56
C HIS A 890 24.25 -9.39 -33.63
N PHE A 891 22.93 -9.26 -33.78
CA PHE A 891 22.05 -10.40 -33.95
C PHE A 891 22.26 -11.11 -35.30
N THR A 892 22.29 -12.43 -35.25
CA THR A 892 22.38 -13.30 -36.42
C THR A 892 21.03 -13.97 -36.68
N LYS A 893 20.55 -13.89 -37.93
CA LYS A 893 19.34 -14.60 -38.34
C LYS A 893 19.43 -16.10 -38.02
N ALA A 894 18.52 -16.57 -37.18
CA ALA A 894 18.46 -17.94 -36.70
C ALA A 894 17.11 -18.62 -37.05
N PRO A 895 16.98 -19.94 -36.88
CA PRO A 895 15.69 -20.62 -36.97
C PRO A 895 14.68 -20.08 -35.95
N ARG A 896 13.39 -20.38 -36.17
CA ARG A 896 12.32 -20.06 -35.19
C ARG A 896 12.65 -20.66 -33.81
N ASN A 897 12.32 -19.90 -32.77
CA ASN A 897 12.61 -20.15 -31.36
C ASN A 897 14.10 -20.35 -31.05
N VAL A 898 14.95 -19.58 -31.76
CA VAL A 898 16.39 -19.50 -31.53
C VAL A 898 16.81 -18.05 -31.59
N VAL A 899 17.54 -17.60 -30.57
CA VAL A 899 18.20 -16.27 -30.56
C VAL A 899 19.70 -16.52 -30.66
N ALA A 900 20.37 -15.82 -31.56
CA ALA A 900 21.81 -15.92 -31.74
C ALA A 900 22.42 -14.55 -32.00
N TYR A 901 23.54 -14.24 -31.37
CA TYR A 901 24.19 -12.95 -31.48
C TYR A 901 25.71 -13.07 -31.32
N THR A 902 26.40 -12.10 -31.90
CA THR A 902 27.85 -11.92 -31.73
C THR A 902 28.07 -10.78 -30.75
N LEU A 903 29.03 -10.95 -29.84
CA LEU A 903 29.60 -9.86 -29.05
C LEU A 903 31.06 -9.69 -29.46
N GLU A 904 31.39 -8.52 -29.99
CA GLU A 904 32.76 -8.14 -30.29
C GLU A 904 33.50 -7.81 -28.99
N GLU A 905 34.65 -8.42 -28.78
CA GLU A 905 35.44 -8.33 -27.56
C GLU A 905 36.80 -7.67 -27.89
N LYS A 906 37.35 -6.90 -26.93
CA LYS A 906 38.67 -6.29 -27.09
C LYS A 906 39.74 -7.33 -27.48
N LYS A 907 40.81 -6.84 -28.11
CA LYS A 907 41.92 -7.65 -28.67
C LYS A 907 41.49 -8.54 -29.85
N ASN A 908 40.46 -8.13 -30.60
CA ASN A 908 39.91 -8.84 -31.76
C ASN A 908 39.42 -10.26 -31.39
N ARG A 909 38.74 -10.43 -30.25
CA ARG A 909 38.04 -11.68 -29.94
C ARG A 909 36.57 -11.51 -30.25
N ASN A 910 35.87 -12.60 -30.52
CA ASN A 910 34.44 -12.57 -30.80
C ASN A 910 33.78 -13.71 -30.03
N LEU A 911 32.77 -13.38 -29.24
CA LEU A 911 31.88 -14.34 -28.62
C LEU A 911 30.66 -14.52 -29.54
N PHE A 912 30.20 -15.74 -29.70
CA PHE A 912 28.97 -16.05 -30.42
C PHE A 912 28.07 -16.89 -29.53
N VAL A 913 26.94 -16.32 -29.14
CA VAL A 913 25.99 -16.90 -28.20
C VAL A 913 24.77 -17.39 -28.97
N ILE A 914 24.24 -18.55 -28.58
CA ILE A 914 23.07 -19.17 -29.19
C ILE A 914 22.18 -19.73 -28.08
N HIS A 915 20.93 -19.26 -28.01
CA HIS A 915 19.88 -19.81 -27.16
C HIS A 915 18.89 -20.57 -28.03
N ASN A 916 18.76 -21.89 -27.83
CA ASN A 916 17.80 -22.73 -28.56
C ASN A 916 16.70 -23.23 -27.62
N ALA A 917 15.53 -22.60 -27.70
CA ALA A 917 14.37 -22.96 -26.90
C ALA A 917 13.45 -24.00 -27.57
N ASN A 918 13.89 -24.63 -28.67
CA ASN A 918 13.17 -25.78 -29.21
C ASN A 918 13.49 -27.04 -28.40
N LYS A 919 12.53 -27.97 -28.24
CA LYS A 919 12.83 -29.33 -27.72
C LYS A 919 13.86 -30.09 -28.58
N GLY A 920 13.85 -29.83 -29.89
CA GLY A 920 14.77 -30.45 -30.85
C GLY A 920 16.03 -29.62 -31.11
N ALA A 921 17.12 -30.30 -31.44
CA ALA A 921 18.36 -29.65 -31.86
C ALA A 921 18.18 -28.84 -33.16
N LYS A 922 18.84 -27.69 -33.25
CA LYS A 922 18.82 -26.80 -34.42
C LYS A 922 20.22 -26.56 -34.98
N VAL A 923 20.29 -26.28 -36.28
CA VAL A 923 21.54 -25.89 -36.94
C VAL A 923 21.53 -24.37 -37.14
N VAL A 924 22.52 -23.70 -36.58
CA VAL A 924 22.70 -22.24 -36.68
C VAL A 924 23.93 -21.95 -37.52
N LYS A 925 23.82 -20.99 -38.43
CA LYS A 925 24.94 -20.53 -39.26
C LYS A 925 25.83 -19.60 -38.43
N LEU A 926 27.14 -19.83 -38.46
CA LEU A 926 28.12 -19.00 -37.75
C LEU A 926 28.46 -17.75 -38.59
N PRO A 927 28.83 -16.62 -37.94
CA PRO A 927 29.16 -15.38 -38.64
C PRO A 927 30.44 -15.46 -39.47
N GLY A 928 31.29 -16.48 -39.24
CA GLY A 928 32.44 -16.77 -40.08
C GLY A 928 32.93 -18.20 -39.94
N LYS A 929 33.85 -18.60 -40.83
CA LYS A 929 34.50 -19.92 -40.73
C LYS A 929 35.38 -19.98 -39.47
N GLY A 930 35.37 -21.14 -38.80
CA GLY A 930 36.18 -21.40 -37.61
C GLY A 930 37.70 -21.39 -37.85
N PRO A 931 38.51 -21.67 -36.82
CA PRO A 931 38.12 -22.40 -35.61
C PRO A 931 37.27 -21.57 -34.64
N TRP A 932 36.25 -22.24 -34.07
CA TRP A 932 35.44 -21.75 -32.94
C TRP A 932 35.70 -22.65 -31.73
N LYS A 933 36.02 -22.04 -30.59
CA LYS A 933 36.24 -22.72 -29.30
C LYS A 933 34.91 -22.74 -28.55
N VAL A 934 34.40 -23.90 -28.20
CA VAL A 934 33.18 -24.04 -27.39
C VAL A 934 33.54 -23.81 -25.93
N LEU A 935 32.90 -22.83 -25.31
CA LEU A 935 33.07 -22.50 -23.88
C LEU A 935 31.88 -23.00 -23.06
N VAL A 936 30.67 -22.86 -23.60
CA VAL A 936 29.42 -23.32 -22.98
C VAL A 936 28.70 -24.27 -23.94
N ASP A 937 28.17 -25.38 -23.42
CA ASP A 937 27.20 -26.25 -24.07
C ASP A 937 26.01 -26.57 -23.14
N SER A 938 25.27 -27.65 -23.39
CA SER A 938 24.09 -27.99 -22.57
C SER A 938 24.42 -28.47 -21.17
N ASP A 939 25.64 -28.96 -20.96
CA ASP A 939 26.02 -29.69 -19.76
C ASP A 939 27.15 -28.96 -19.01
N ASN A 940 27.93 -28.11 -19.68
CA ASN A 940 29.06 -27.41 -19.08
C ASN A 940 29.05 -25.91 -19.43
N ALA A 941 29.44 -25.07 -18.49
CA ALA A 941 29.67 -23.64 -18.68
C ALA A 941 31.00 -23.21 -18.03
N GLY A 942 31.56 -22.07 -18.46
CA GLY A 942 32.82 -21.56 -17.94
C GLY A 942 33.75 -21.02 -19.02
N THR A 943 34.97 -20.72 -18.61
CA THR A 943 36.03 -20.18 -19.47
C THR A 943 36.92 -21.25 -20.11
N LYS A 944 36.75 -22.52 -19.71
CA LYS A 944 37.50 -23.66 -20.23
C LYS A 944 37.03 -24.06 -21.63
N ILE A 945 37.98 -24.30 -22.53
CA ILE A 945 37.68 -24.77 -23.89
C ILE A 945 37.23 -26.25 -23.83
N LEU A 946 35.95 -26.50 -24.11
CA LEU A 946 35.35 -27.83 -24.16
C LEU A 946 35.68 -28.56 -25.47
N ASN A 947 35.65 -27.83 -26.59
CA ASN A 947 35.90 -28.37 -27.92
C ASN A 947 36.32 -27.29 -28.93
N ILE A 948 36.90 -27.68 -30.06
CA ILE A 948 37.24 -26.78 -31.18
C ILE A 948 36.53 -27.27 -32.46
N ARG A 949 35.82 -26.37 -33.13
CA ARG A 949 35.01 -26.66 -34.33
C ARG A 949 35.51 -25.87 -35.53
N HIS A 950 35.82 -26.59 -36.61
CA HIS A 950 36.26 -26.03 -37.88
C HIS A 950 35.12 -26.07 -38.90
N GLY A 951 34.17 -25.15 -38.78
CA GLY A 951 32.98 -25.09 -39.64
C GLY A 951 32.44 -23.67 -39.78
N ASN A 952 31.33 -23.53 -40.50
CA ASN A 952 30.55 -22.28 -40.65
C ASN A 952 29.11 -22.44 -40.13
N SER A 953 28.83 -23.53 -39.40
CA SER A 953 27.57 -23.79 -38.72
C SER A 953 27.81 -24.62 -37.46
N MET A 954 26.88 -24.56 -36.52
CA MET A 954 26.85 -25.37 -35.30
C MET A 954 25.50 -26.02 -35.13
N LYS A 955 25.51 -27.28 -34.65
CA LYS A 955 24.31 -27.96 -34.18
C LYS A 955 24.20 -27.75 -32.67
N VAL A 956 23.15 -27.07 -32.23
CA VAL A 956 22.87 -26.75 -30.82
C VAL A 956 21.77 -27.69 -30.34
N LYS A 957 21.92 -28.27 -29.15
CA LYS A 957 20.92 -29.17 -28.53
C LYS A 957 19.62 -28.37 -28.26
N GLY A 958 18.50 -29.08 -28.14
CA GLY A 958 17.27 -28.43 -27.70
C GLY A 958 17.37 -27.97 -26.25
N LEU A 959 16.58 -26.96 -25.87
CA LEU A 959 16.50 -26.39 -24.52
C LEU A 959 17.89 -26.10 -23.94
N SER A 960 18.75 -25.42 -24.70
CA SER A 960 20.13 -25.18 -24.26
C SER A 960 20.74 -23.93 -24.86
N SER A 961 21.76 -23.42 -24.17
CA SER A 961 22.62 -22.34 -24.62
C SER A 961 23.96 -22.88 -25.14
N MET A 962 24.60 -22.13 -26.02
CA MET A 962 25.95 -22.41 -26.49
C MET A 962 26.71 -21.10 -26.65
N VAL A 963 27.92 -21.02 -26.09
CA VAL A 963 28.83 -19.88 -26.24
C VAL A 963 30.11 -20.33 -26.91
N LEU A 964 30.47 -19.64 -27.99
CA LEU A 964 31.65 -19.91 -28.80
C LEU A 964 32.59 -18.71 -28.77
N LEU A 965 33.89 -18.96 -28.66
CA LEU A 965 34.94 -17.96 -28.77
C LEU A 965 35.73 -18.13 -30.07
N LYS A 966 36.01 -17.02 -30.76
CA LYS A 966 36.93 -16.97 -31.90
C LYS A 966 37.93 -15.83 -31.77
N ASP A 967 39.18 -16.13 -32.08
CA ASP A 967 40.26 -15.14 -32.17
C ASP A 967 40.34 -14.55 -33.59
N GLY A 968 40.58 -13.25 -33.69
CA GLY A 968 40.68 -12.48 -34.93
C GLY A 968 39.33 -11.95 -35.44
N LYS A 969 39.39 -10.98 -36.38
CA LYS A 969 38.20 -10.36 -36.99
C LYS A 969 37.32 -11.37 -37.72
N LEU A 970 36.00 -11.20 -37.61
CA LEU A 970 35.04 -11.87 -38.47
C LEU A 970 35.22 -11.32 -39.90
N LYS A 971 35.22 -12.22 -40.89
CA LYS A 971 35.44 -11.93 -42.31
C LYS A 971 34.28 -12.49 -43.12
#